data_AF-A0A7J4DXH6-F1
#
_entry.id   AF-A0A7J4DXH6-F1
#
_cell.length_a   1.000
_cell.length_b   1.000
_cell.length_c   1.000
_cell.angle_alpha   90.00
_cell.angle_beta   90.00
_cell.angle_gamma   90.00
#
_symmetry.space_group_name_H-M   'P 1'
#
loop_
_entity.id
_entity.type
_entity.pdbx_description
1 polymer ?
#
loop_
_entity_poly.entity_id
_entity_poly.type
_entity_poly.pdbx_seq_one_letter_code
_entity_poly.pdbx_strand_id
1 'polypeptide(L)'
;SDARGNVYSRYGSRLGTLLHLGVLERYLKSELVALLHDPVWKAWVINRAFGGVGRVIARVAEKGGPVGEALEICRQYVVDLEQHKIVARSAHEAEAYALAYNVAKAVGGVAGDILKNLMGLYVSGKLEAVNLADRFASTIERVMLGVEEESKSVVEIREFANIFNPFIRAKICKVPPVKKVCEFIHNVVELAKSLRDLKDDEKLKLLYQLLYVMLEPLWYRVVGFESDCGYIPLADTRVPTHTVFDHAAATSMSLNLFVCTSSGKPSGYIVLVDVPGIQAFIGTGRKTRDLWAGSWLVSALVWATVKVFVEAFGPDIVLSPALSLNPFYIAHLLSKLPKKTRRMVEDRLPRVLLDASQPLMPGTVLLVLPPLDPTCNAVKGAWDEILRKYYKSGLDEIVSKHSGRLEHVIADLVRQVYKHVWSELIEGGEFLGVLKELVESLSSNLCGSGEAGEECRKKLVEYLVNSLSKPLLDLRVVVVDIEEAYREFMEKLREVGGKSKLVLAEKSFYEYLIAKVFSKAEELKAVEPIPYSVAEGAIRFSSWAYGKNVRRAYRQCSVCGSYPAVVYASSGDSYAKTIEILKDLIGSKTFLDEGEALCPICLFKRLIAVTKYAEILAAHLIGQYTIETASISGGVLSTSDVANSWWYLSLEPEEVKRILKVEAIRREVEEVEKAVRKPKPYRAYELVVNTVIEDDYRELYMKLYTLVSRISTEALEQLLPEDVRRRRPNLLYYA
;
A
#
# COMPACT_ATOMS: atom_id res chain seq x y z
N SER A 1 50.47 33.99 13.18
CA SER A 1 50.68 34.65 14.47
C SER A 1 49.34 35.18 14.96
N ASP A 2 48.70 34.65 15.99
CA ASP A 2 49.00 33.50 16.82
C ASP A 2 47.72 33.07 17.56
N ALA A 3 47.70 31.83 18.05
CA ALA A 3 46.71 31.23 18.96
C ALA A 3 45.29 30.88 18.44
N ARG A 4 45.18 29.79 17.66
CA ARG A 4 43.99 28.89 17.67
C ARG A 4 44.29 27.48 17.12
N GLY A 5 45.43 26.92 17.53
CA GLY A 5 45.83 25.54 17.21
C GLY A 5 45.26 24.53 18.20
N ASN A 6 44.94 23.34 17.67
CA ASN A 6 44.63 22.07 18.37
C ASN A 6 43.20 21.80 18.87
N VAL A 7 42.29 21.55 17.91
CA VAL A 7 41.24 20.50 18.06
C VAL A 7 41.19 19.55 16.83
N TYR A 8 42.01 19.77 15.79
CA TYR A 8 41.85 19.08 14.49
C TYR A 8 42.68 17.80 14.24
N SER A 9 43.46 17.29 15.20
CA SER A 9 44.39 16.18 14.89
C SER A 9 43.89 14.75 15.14
N ARG A 10 42.66 14.53 15.64
CA ARG A 10 42.12 13.16 15.85
C ARG A 10 40.95 12.75 14.95
N TYR A 11 40.42 13.63 14.11
CA TYR A 11 39.28 13.33 13.22
C TYR A 11 39.63 13.28 11.71
N GLY A 12 40.86 13.67 11.34
CA GLY A 12 41.25 13.81 9.92
C GLY A 12 41.48 12.51 9.15
N SER A 13 41.86 11.42 9.82
CA SER A 13 42.25 10.18 9.10
C SER A 13 41.08 9.24 8.76
N ARG A 14 39.93 9.34 9.46
CA ARG A 14 38.73 8.55 9.14
C ARG A 14 37.78 9.22 8.14
N LEU A 15 37.86 10.55 7.98
CA LEU A 15 37.06 11.26 6.97
C LEU A 15 37.51 10.95 5.54
N GLY A 16 38.81 10.71 5.33
CA GLY A 16 39.36 10.33 4.02
C GLY A 16 38.89 8.95 3.55
N THR A 17 38.57 8.04 4.46
CA THR A 17 38.07 6.70 4.12
C THR A 17 36.57 6.69 3.81
N LEU A 18 35.80 7.65 4.37
CA LEU A 18 34.37 7.85 4.07
C LEU A 18 34.12 8.45 2.68
N LEU A 19 35.13 9.07 2.06
CA LEU A 19 35.05 9.57 0.68
C LEU A 19 35.21 8.47 -0.38
N HIS A 20 35.67 7.28 0.02
CA HIS A 20 35.89 6.15 -0.91
C HIS A 20 34.79 5.08 -0.89
N LEU A 21 33.82 5.17 0.04
CA LEU A 21 32.63 4.32 0.03
C LEU A 21 31.52 5.02 -0.76
N GLY A 22 31.41 4.67 -2.05
CA GLY A 22 30.16 4.65 -2.80
C GLY A 22 29.37 5.96 -2.91
N VAL A 23 29.49 6.60 -4.07
CA VAL A 23 28.67 7.73 -4.54
C VAL A 23 27.14 7.51 -4.43
N LEU A 24 26.67 6.26 -4.29
CA LEU A 24 25.26 5.86 -4.13
C LEU A 24 24.57 6.25 -2.81
N GLU A 25 25.29 6.82 -1.85
CA GLU A 25 24.91 6.68 -0.44
C GLU A 25 24.66 7.99 0.30
N ARG A 26 24.59 9.16 -0.36
CA ARG A 26 24.33 10.45 0.33
C ARG A 26 22.85 10.77 0.51
N TYR A 27 22.01 10.23 -0.37
CA TYR A 27 20.60 10.57 -0.49
C TYR A 27 19.76 10.05 0.68
N LEU A 28 19.60 8.71 0.76
CA LEU A 28 18.84 8.01 1.81
C LEU A 28 19.31 8.35 3.24
N LYS A 29 20.58 8.73 3.39
CA LYS A 29 21.16 9.07 4.71
C LYS A 29 20.73 10.45 5.20
N SER A 30 20.43 11.36 4.27
CA SER A 30 19.93 12.71 4.61
C SER A 30 18.43 12.70 4.89
N GLU A 31 17.67 11.74 4.33
CA GLU A 31 16.25 11.53 4.63
C GLU A 31 16.02 11.14 6.08
N LEU A 32 16.88 10.27 6.64
CA LEU A 32 16.81 9.88 8.05
C LEU A 32 17.05 11.07 8.99
N VAL A 33 17.93 12.00 8.57
CA VAL A 33 18.12 13.27 9.28
C VAL A 33 16.88 14.14 9.16
N ALA A 34 16.30 14.28 7.97
CA ALA A 34 15.04 14.99 7.75
C ALA A 34 13.88 14.39 8.55
N LEU A 35 13.82 13.08 8.75
CA LEU A 35 12.78 12.42 9.54
C LEU A 35 12.94 12.65 11.05
N LEU A 36 14.19 12.77 11.54
CA LEU A 36 14.53 12.87 12.96
C LEU A 36 14.95 14.29 13.39
N HIS A 37 14.86 15.27 12.49
CA HIS A 37 15.36 16.63 12.73
C HIS A 37 14.63 17.32 13.88
N ASP A 38 13.35 16.98 14.05
CA ASP A 38 12.50 17.40 15.14
C ASP A 38 12.11 16.20 16.02
N PRO A 39 12.23 16.30 17.35
CA PRO A 39 11.75 15.23 18.22
C PRO A 39 10.23 15.24 18.26
N VAL A 40 9.61 14.07 18.39
CA VAL A 40 8.14 13.94 18.46
C VAL A 40 7.53 14.83 19.56
N TRP A 41 8.25 15.03 20.67
CA TRP A 41 7.79 15.87 21.77
C TRP A 41 8.20 17.36 21.66
N LYS A 42 8.59 17.85 20.47
CA LYS A 42 9.03 19.24 20.18
C LYS A 42 8.13 20.30 20.81
N ALA A 43 6.81 20.19 20.62
CA ALA A 43 5.83 21.19 21.04
C ALA A 43 5.97 21.53 22.55
N TRP A 44 6.11 20.50 23.38
CA TRP A 44 6.24 20.62 24.83
C TRP A 44 7.61 21.15 25.28
N VAL A 45 8.67 20.91 24.49
CA VAL A 45 10.00 21.50 24.72
C VAL A 45 9.96 23.01 24.46
N ILE A 46 9.33 23.43 23.36
CA ILE A 46 9.18 24.85 23.00
C ILE A 46 8.37 25.61 24.06
N ASN A 47 7.28 25.01 24.53
CA ASN A 47 6.44 25.59 25.58
C ASN A 47 7.04 25.52 27.00
N ARG A 48 8.25 24.99 27.16
CA ARG A 48 8.89 24.75 28.47
C ARG A 48 7.98 23.97 29.43
N ALA A 49 7.08 23.15 28.89
CA ALA A 49 5.98 22.53 29.63
C ALA A 49 6.50 21.56 30.70
N PHE A 50 7.71 21.05 30.52
CA PHE A 50 8.43 20.21 31.48
C PHE A 50 9.35 20.99 32.46
N GLY A 51 9.20 22.32 32.58
CA GLY A 51 9.88 23.10 33.64
C GLY A 51 11.26 23.71 33.29
N GLY A 52 11.49 24.13 32.05
CA GLY A 52 12.70 24.88 31.64
C GLY A 52 13.11 24.68 30.17
N VAL A 53 14.20 25.32 29.74
CA VAL A 53 14.75 25.21 28.36
C VAL A 53 15.79 24.09 28.28
N GLY A 54 15.57 23.13 27.36
CA GLY A 54 16.61 22.25 26.79
C GLY A 54 17.24 21.18 27.68
N ARG A 55 16.58 20.73 28.75
CA ARG A 55 17.04 19.64 29.66
C ARG A 55 15.85 18.94 30.31
N VAL A 56 14.80 18.75 29.53
CA VAL A 56 13.44 18.70 30.04
C VAL A 56 13.06 17.29 30.50
N ILE A 57 13.28 16.29 29.64
CA ILE A 57 13.16 14.87 30.01
C ILE A 57 14.19 14.52 31.10
N ALA A 58 15.38 15.11 31.02
CA ALA A 58 16.50 14.92 31.95
C ALA A 58 16.17 15.27 33.40
N ARG A 59 15.73 16.49 33.65
CA ARG A 59 15.44 17.00 35.00
C ARG A 59 14.31 16.24 35.70
N VAL A 60 13.42 15.62 34.93
CA VAL A 60 12.28 14.87 35.48
C VAL A 60 12.66 13.41 35.73
N ALA A 61 13.51 12.81 34.89
CA ALA A 61 14.02 11.44 35.08
C ALA A 61 14.91 11.29 36.34
N GLU A 62 15.62 12.34 36.74
CA GLU A 62 16.49 12.36 37.92
C GLU A 62 15.74 12.33 39.27
N LYS A 63 14.45 12.69 39.32
CA LYS A 63 13.69 12.89 40.56
C LYS A 63 13.11 11.62 41.22
N GLY A 64 13.71 10.45 41.01
CA GLY A 64 13.54 9.27 41.86
C GLY A 64 12.21 8.54 41.76
N GLY A 65 12.15 7.52 40.88
CA GLY A 65 11.11 6.47 40.85
C GLY A 65 11.74 5.11 40.48
N PRO A 66 11.06 3.98 40.75
CA PRO A 66 11.66 2.63 40.72
C PRO A 66 12.17 2.20 39.33
N VAL A 67 13.17 1.32 39.37
CA VAL A 67 14.07 0.89 38.30
C VAL A 67 13.36 0.00 37.26
N GLY A 68 13.35 0.45 36.01
CA GLY A 68 12.96 -0.34 34.82
C GLY A 68 13.79 0.08 33.61
N GLU A 69 13.93 -0.81 32.61
CA GLU A 69 14.85 -0.65 31.47
C GLU A 69 14.65 0.66 30.68
N ALA A 70 13.39 1.10 30.50
CA ALA A 70 13.06 2.35 29.83
C ALA A 70 13.60 3.61 30.55
N LEU A 71 13.61 3.63 31.88
CA LEU A 71 14.15 4.75 32.66
C LEU A 71 15.68 4.81 32.59
N GLU A 72 16.35 3.67 32.48
CA GLU A 72 17.80 3.59 32.34
C GLU A 72 18.27 4.10 30.95
N ILE A 73 17.54 3.76 29.88
CA ILE A 73 17.79 4.35 28.56
C ILE A 73 17.64 5.87 28.60
N CYS A 74 16.62 6.38 29.31
CA CYS A 74 16.47 7.81 29.51
C CYS A 74 17.64 8.43 30.28
N ARG A 75 18.18 7.77 31.32
CA ARG A 75 19.41 8.25 32.00
C ARG A 75 20.60 8.31 31.05
N GLN A 76 20.79 7.28 30.22
CA GLN A 76 21.86 7.28 29.23
C GLN A 76 21.67 8.38 28.17
N TYR A 77 20.44 8.58 27.71
CA TYR A 77 20.07 9.67 26.81
C TYR A 77 20.43 11.05 27.39
N VAL A 78 20.22 11.23 28.70
CA VAL A 78 20.59 12.45 29.42
C VAL A 78 22.10 12.63 29.49
N VAL A 79 22.84 11.58 29.82
CA VAL A 79 24.30 11.61 29.81
C VAL A 79 24.83 11.98 28.43
N ASP A 80 24.23 11.42 27.38
CA ASP A 80 24.61 11.72 26.00
C ASP A 80 24.32 13.18 25.62
N LEU A 81 23.18 13.74 26.06
CA LEU A 81 22.86 15.17 25.93
C LEU A 81 23.89 16.07 26.62
N GLU A 82 24.37 15.69 27.81
CA GLU A 82 25.29 16.50 28.61
C GLU A 82 26.74 16.42 28.14
N GLN A 83 27.20 15.22 27.76
CA GLN A 83 28.57 14.97 27.30
C GLN A 83 28.85 15.64 25.97
N HIS A 84 27.88 15.63 25.07
CA HIS A 84 27.98 16.30 23.79
C HIS A 84 27.43 17.70 23.97
N LYS A 85 28.21 18.65 24.52
CA LYS A 85 27.91 20.09 24.58
C LYS A 85 27.67 20.67 23.17
N ILE A 86 26.62 20.23 22.51
CA ILE A 86 26.31 20.52 21.13
C ILE A 86 25.84 21.96 21.12
N VAL A 87 26.48 22.76 20.29
CA VAL A 87 26.02 24.10 19.93
C VAL A 87 24.83 23.91 19.00
N ALA A 88 23.72 23.39 19.53
CA ALA A 88 22.46 23.31 18.83
C ALA A 88 21.86 24.71 18.75
N ARG A 89 21.20 25.03 17.64
CA ARG A 89 20.59 26.35 17.46
C ARG A 89 19.39 26.52 18.39
N SER A 90 18.74 25.40 18.74
CA SER A 90 17.57 25.37 19.59
C SER A 90 17.59 24.21 20.60
N ALA A 91 16.72 24.30 21.61
CA ALA A 91 16.54 23.25 22.61
C ALA A 91 15.94 21.95 22.04
N HIS A 92 15.02 22.04 21.08
CA HIS A 92 14.41 20.85 20.47
C HIS A 92 15.39 20.15 19.51
N GLU A 93 16.22 20.89 18.78
CA GLU A 93 17.28 20.31 17.94
C GLU A 93 18.31 19.51 18.76
N ALA A 94 18.60 19.96 20.00
CA ALA A 94 19.46 19.20 20.90
C ALA A 94 18.84 17.85 21.30
N GLU A 95 17.53 17.82 21.55
CA GLU A 95 16.80 16.59 21.86
C GLU A 95 16.69 15.66 20.64
N ALA A 96 16.43 16.21 19.44
CA ALA A 96 16.50 15.46 18.18
C ALA A 96 17.88 14.79 17.99
N TYR A 97 18.96 15.53 18.20
CA TYR A 97 20.32 14.97 18.10
C TYR A 97 20.53 13.83 19.09
N ALA A 98 20.09 13.97 20.34
CA ALA A 98 20.27 12.92 21.33
C ALA A 98 19.48 11.64 21.01
N LEU A 99 18.27 11.78 20.46
CA LEU A 99 17.50 10.63 19.99
C LEU A 99 18.24 9.93 18.85
N ALA A 100 18.65 10.70 17.84
CA ALA A 100 19.37 10.17 16.70
C ALA A 100 20.75 9.59 17.08
N TYR A 101 21.42 10.14 18.10
CA TYR A 101 22.66 9.60 18.66
C TYR A 101 22.43 8.21 19.29
N ASN A 102 21.37 8.05 20.07
CA ASN A 102 21.02 6.76 20.68
C ASN A 102 20.63 5.73 19.61
N VAL A 103 19.87 6.14 18.59
CA VAL A 103 19.57 5.32 17.41
C VAL A 103 20.86 4.92 16.68
N ALA A 104 21.76 5.86 16.41
CA ALA A 104 23.05 5.61 15.77
C ALA A 104 23.91 4.62 16.56
N LYS A 105 23.98 4.77 17.89
CA LYS A 105 24.69 3.85 18.79
C LYS A 105 24.06 2.45 18.78
N ALA A 106 22.73 2.37 18.69
CA ALA A 106 22.01 1.10 18.64
C ALA A 106 22.28 0.32 17.35
N VAL A 107 22.24 1.00 16.21
CA VAL A 107 22.60 0.43 14.89
C VAL A 107 24.08 0.04 14.83
N GLY A 108 24.96 0.89 15.35
CA GLY A 108 26.41 0.67 15.34
C GLY A 108 27.04 0.66 13.94
N GLY A 109 28.31 0.26 13.86
CA GLY A 109 29.05 0.16 12.60
C GLY A 109 29.30 1.52 11.93
N VAL A 110 29.68 1.49 10.65
CA VAL A 110 29.89 2.70 9.84
C VAL A 110 28.57 3.44 9.66
N ALA A 111 27.46 2.71 9.55
CA ALA A 111 26.10 3.25 9.46
C ALA A 111 25.78 4.22 10.62
N GLY A 112 26.00 3.79 11.87
CA GLY A 112 25.79 4.62 13.05
C GLY A 112 26.68 5.88 13.06
N ASP A 113 27.95 5.73 12.71
CA ASP A 113 28.88 6.87 12.63
C ASP A 113 28.42 7.91 11.60
N ILE A 114 27.89 7.48 10.46
CA ILE A 114 27.37 8.39 9.43
C ILE A 114 26.15 9.17 9.93
N LEU A 115 25.16 8.48 10.50
CA LEU A 115 23.96 9.14 11.04
C LEU A 115 24.31 10.20 12.09
N LYS A 116 25.18 9.83 13.03
CA LYS A 116 25.68 10.75 14.07
C LYS A 116 26.33 12.00 13.45
N ASN A 117 27.20 11.82 12.46
CA ASN A 117 27.91 12.92 11.83
C ASN A 117 26.96 13.83 11.03
N LEU A 118 26.01 13.27 10.27
CA LEU A 118 25.04 14.05 9.51
C LEU A 118 24.10 14.84 10.40
N MET A 119 23.59 14.24 11.49
CA MET A 119 22.81 14.97 12.50
C MET A 119 23.61 16.09 13.14
N GLY A 120 24.90 15.86 13.43
CA GLY A 120 25.79 16.90 13.94
C GLY A 120 25.97 18.07 12.97
N LEU A 121 26.07 17.79 11.66
CA LEU A 121 26.10 18.81 10.61
C LEU A 121 24.77 19.58 10.51
N TYR A 122 23.63 18.90 10.59
CA TYR A 122 22.31 19.52 10.58
C TYR A 122 22.15 20.51 11.75
N VAL A 123 22.39 20.06 12.97
CA VAL A 123 22.25 20.88 14.19
C VAL A 123 23.27 22.03 14.24
N SER A 124 24.44 21.84 13.61
CA SER A 124 25.41 22.93 13.40
C SER A 124 25.05 23.86 12.24
N GLY A 125 23.98 23.54 11.50
CA GLY A 125 23.49 24.33 10.38
C GLY A 125 24.22 24.19 9.05
N LYS A 126 25.03 23.16 8.92
CA LYS A 126 25.91 22.93 7.76
C LYS A 126 25.33 21.94 6.75
N LEU A 127 24.19 21.32 7.06
CA LEU A 127 23.49 20.42 6.13
C LEU A 127 22.43 21.20 5.35
N GLU A 128 22.86 21.90 4.31
CA GLU A 128 22.04 22.89 3.59
C GLU A 128 20.76 22.32 2.97
N ALA A 129 20.83 21.13 2.34
CA ALA A 129 19.68 20.50 1.70
C ALA A 129 18.52 20.24 2.68
N VAL A 130 18.82 19.70 3.87
CA VAL A 130 17.79 19.48 4.92
C VAL A 130 17.26 20.81 5.46
N ASN A 131 18.12 21.82 5.64
CA ASN A 131 17.68 23.16 6.06
C ASN A 131 16.78 23.85 5.02
N LEU A 132 16.98 23.60 3.72
CA LEU A 132 16.10 24.09 2.67
C LEU A 132 14.78 23.33 2.66
N ALA A 133 14.84 22.01 2.80
CA ALA A 133 13.66 21.15 2.85
C ALA A 133 12.74 21.47 4.05
N ASP A 134 13.31 21.63 5.25
CA ASP A 134 12.58 22.02 6.48
C ASP A 134 11.91 23.39 6.31
N ARG A 135 12.64 24.37 5.75
CA ARG A 135 12.07 25.69 5.43
C ARG A 135 10.92 25.59 4.43
N PHE A 136 11.07 24.80 3.37
CA PHE A 136 10.05 24.62 2.36
C PHE A 136 8.81 23.92 2.92
N ALA A 137 8.97 22.84 3.70
CA ALA A 137 7.87 22.17 4.38
C ALA A 137 7.14 23.12 5.36
N SER A 138 7.90 23.87 6.16
CA SER A 138 7.38 24.90 7.06
C SER A 138 6.56 25.99 6.32
N THR A 139 6.88 26.32 5.06
CA THR A 139 6.08 27.32 4.33
C THR A 139 4.66 26.89 4.06
N ILE A 140 4.42 25.59 3.80
CA ILE A 140 3.11 25.01 3.53
C ILE A 140 2.25 25.03 4.80
N GLU A 141 2.85 24.72 5.94
CA GLU A 141 2.16 24.71 7.23
C GLU A 141 1.82 26.12 7.71
N ARG A 142 2.68 27.10 7.39
CA ARG A 142 2.56 28.50 7.82
C ARG A 142 1.93 29.41 6.77
N VAL A 143 1.22 28.86 5.78
CA VAL A 143 0.49 29.64 4.76
C VAL A 143 -0.49 30.62 5.43
N MET A 144 -1.14 30.20 6.51
CA MET A 144 -2.11 31.01 7.27
C MET A 144 -1.49 32.11 8.13
N LEU A 145 -0.17 32.07 8.38
CA LEU A 145 0.50 33.10 9.18
C LEU A 145 0.93 34.28 8.30
N GLY A 146 0.54 35.48 8.73
CA GLY A 146 1.05 36.72 8.16
C GLY A 146 2.55 36.91 8.43
N VAL A 147 3.21 37.74 7.63
CA VAL A 147 4.67 38.03 7.74
C VAL A 147 5.05 38.60 9.12
N GLU A 148 4.13 39.29 9.81
CA GLU A 148 4.35 39.88 11.13
C GLU A 148 4.24 38.86 12.30
N GLU A 149 3.52 37.75 12.10
CA GLU A 149 3.29 36.70 13.11
C GLU A 149 4.42 35.64 13.16
N GLU A 150 5.39 35.72 12.25
CA GLU A 150 6.61 34.88 12.31
C GLU A 150 7.54 35.26 13.48
N SER A 151 7.24 36.36 14.20
CA SER A 151 7.89 36.74 15.44
C SER A 151 7.79 35.63 16.52
N LYS A 152 8.76 35.61 17.45
CA LYS A 152 9.06 34.54 18.43
C LYS A 152 7.97 34.28 19.50
N SER A 153 6.71 34.38 19.14
CA SER A 153 5.55 34.18 20.00
C SER A 153 5.36 32.70 20.30
N VAL A 154 5.68 32.28 21.51
CA VAL A 154 5.32 30.94 21.99
C VAL A 154 3.84 30.97 22.38
N VAL A 155 3.01 30.23 21.63
CA VAL A 155 1.59 30.06 21.93
C VAL A 155 1.40 28.80 22.77
N GLU A 156 0.58 28.92 23.83
CA GLU A 156 0.24 27.81 24.71
C GLU A 156 -0.52 26.73 23.94
N ILE A 157 -0.07 25.49 24.08
CA ILE A 157 -0.69 24.32 23.44
C ILE A 157 -2.00 24.01 24.17
N ARG A 158 -3.13 24.23 23.49
CA ARG A 158 -4.45 23.91 24.04
C ARG A 158 -5.22 22.92 23.18
N GLU A 159 -5.15 23.10 21.87
CA GLU A 159 -6.03 22.42 20.92
C GLU A 159 -5.27 22.09 19.64
N PHE A 160 -5.62 20.98 19.01
CA PHE A 160 -5.28 20.63 17.64
C PHE A 160 -6.49 20.94 16.76
N ALA A 161 -6.32 21.76 15.73
CA ALA A 161 -7.37 22.13 14.81
C ALA A 161 -7.33 21.23 13.56
N ASN A 162 -8.49 20.79 13.09
CA ASN A 162 -8.56 20.03 11.84
C ASN A 162 -8.19 20.92 10.64
N ILE A 163 -7.37 20.39 9.72
CA ILE A 163 -6.84 21.11 8.55
C ILE A 163 -7.96 21.58 7.60
N PHE A 164 -9.01 20.77 7.41
CA PHE A 164 -10.12 21.10 6.51
C PHE A 164 -11.18 21.96 7.18
N ASN A 165 -11.39 21.78 8.49
CA ASN A 165 -12.36 22.54 9.25
C ASN A 165 -11.80 22.96 10.62
N PRO A 166 -11.22 24.17 10.74
CA PRO A 166 -10.60 24.64 11.98
C PRO A 166 -11.56 24.81 13.18
N PHE A 167 -12.88 24.72 12.96
CA PHE A 167 -13.87 24.69 14.04
C PHE A 167 -13.95 23.31 14.72
N ILE A 168 -13.50 22.26 14.06
CA ILE A 168 -13.34 20.93 14.65
C ILE A 168 -11.97 20.90 15.33
N ARG A 169 -11.99 20.75 16.66
CA ARG A 169 -10.77 20.81 17.49
C ARG A 169 -10.71 19.63 18.44
N ALA A 170 -9.50 19.11 18.63
CA ALA A 170 -9.19 18.10 19.63
C ALA A 170 -8.37 18.72 20.76
N LYS A 171 -8.70 18.37 22.01
CA LYS A 171 -8.00 18.89 23.19
C LYS A 171 -6.63 18.22 23.34
N ILE A 172 -5.60 19.02 23.55
CA ILE A 172 -4.23 18.51 23.78
C ILE A 172 -3.92 18.52 25.27
N CYS A 173 -3.35 17.43 25.76
CA CYS A 173 -2.88 17.34 27.15
C CYS A 173 -1.63 18.20 27.38
N LYS A 174 -1.52 18.79 28.57
CA LYS A 174 -0.46 19.77 28.89
C LYS A 174 0.96 19.22 28.78
N VAL A 175 1.24 18.02 29.31
CA VAL A 175 2.58 17.42 29.32
C VAL A 175 2.45 15.90 29.26
N PRO A 176 3.12 15.20 28.31
CA PRO A 176 3.13 13.74 28.28
C PRO A 176 3.92 13.16 29.47
N PRO A 177 3.45 12.06 30.09
CA PRO A 177 4.17 11.41 31.18
C PRO A 177 5.56 10.99 30.74
N VAL A 178 6.59 11.44 31.47
CA VAL A 178 8.00 11.18 31.11
C VAL A 178 8.29 9.69 30.99
N LYS A 179 7.67 8.84 31.83
CA LYS A 179 7.80 7.39 31.73
C LYS A 179 7.33 6.85 30.36
N LYS A 180 6.18 7.33 29.85
CA LYS A 180 5.66 6.93 28.53
C LYS A 180 6.58 7.42 27.40
N VAL A 181 7.12 8.63 27.51
CA VAL A 181 8.09 9.16 26.54
C VAL A 181 9.39 8.33 26.54
N CYS A 182 9.90 7.94 27.71
CA CYS A 182 11.06 7.06 27.83
C CYS A 182 10.81 5.67 27.23
N GLU A 183 9.62 5.12 27.43
CA GLU A 183 9.20 3.87 26.82
C GLU A 183 9.11 3.98 25.29
N PHE A 184 8.65 5.11 24.77
CA PHE A 184 8.68 5.38 23.32
C PHE A 184 10.11 5.39 22.78
N ILE A 185 11.02 6.14 23.42
CA ILE A 185 12.44 6.19 23.03
C ILE A 185 13.05 4.78 23.07
N HIS A 186 12.78 4.01 24.12
CA HIS A 186 13.23 2.63 24.24
C HIS A 186 12.75 1.77 23.06
N ASN A 187 11.47 1.85 22.68
CA ASN A 187 10.94 1.10 21.54
C ASN A 187 11.60 1.48 20.21
N VAL A 188 11.87 2.77 19.99
CA VAL A 188 12.59 3.25 18.79
C VAL A 188 14.02 2.72 18.75
N VAL A 189 14.73 2.79 19.88
CA VAL A 189 16.11 2.30 20.01
C VAL A 189 16.19 0.77 19.83
N GLU A 190 15.22 0.02 20.35
CA GLU A 190 15.15 -1.44 20.17
C GLU A 190 14.90 -1.83 18.71
N LEU A 191 14.05 -1.10 17.97
CA LEU A 191 13.88 -1.29 16.53
C LEU A 191 15.18 -1.02 15.76
N ALA A 192 15.91 0.04 16.11
CA ALA A 192 17.21 0.33 15.50
C ALA A 192 18.24 -0.77 15.80
N LYS A 193 18.30 -1.24 17.04
CA LYS A 193 19.19 -2.32 17.49
C LYS A 193 18.91 -3.64 16.78
N SER A 194 17.66 -3.93 16.41
CA SER A 194 17.32 -5.17 15.70
C SER A 194 17.84 -5.23 14.27
N LEU A 195 18.37 -4.12 13.74
CA LEU A 195 19.04 -4.04 12.44
C LEU A 195 20.57 -4.12 12.53
N ARG A 196 21.16 -4.23 13.74
CA ARG A 196 22.60 -4.16 13.97
C ARG A 196 23.42 -5.18 13.17
N ASP A 197 22.87 -6.37 12.97
CA ASP A 197 23.57 -7.50 12.34
C ASP A 197 23.50 -7.48 10.80
N LEU A 198 22.81 -6.49 10.20
CA LEU A 198 22.77 -6.30 8.76
C LEU A 198 24.07 -5.69 8.21
N LYS A 199 24.20 -5.62 6.89
CA LYS A 199 25.30 -4.88 6.26
C LYS A 199 25.07 -3.37 6.40
N ASP A 200 26.15 -2.59 6.50
CA ASP A 200 26.05 -1.15 6.82
C ASP A 200 25.29 -0.33 5.75
N ASP A 201 25.34 -0.73 4.49
CA ASP A 201 24.56 -0.16 3.37
C ASP A 201 23.05 -0.41 3.52
N GLU A 202 22.67 -1.62 3.94
CA GLU A 202 21.27 -2.00 4.18
C GLU A 202 20.70 -1.38 5.46
N LYS A 203 21.53 -1.21 6.50
CA LYS A 203 21.11 -0.71 7.83
C LYS A 203 20.38 0.62 7.75
N LEU A 204 20.97 1.62 7.10
CA LEU A 204 20.40 2.98 7.08
C LEU A 204 19.15 3.04 6.22
N LYS A 205 19.13 2.33 5.09
CA LYS A 205 17.97 2.24 4.21
C LYS A 205 16.78 1.62 4.93
N LEU A 206 16.97 0.44 5.56
CA LEU A 206 15.91 -0.22 6.30
C LEU A 206 15.55 0.51 7.59
N LEU A 207 16.49 1.17 8.26
CA LEU A 207 16.19 2.01 9.42
C LEU A 207 15.28 3.17 9.03
N TYR A 208 15.57 3.87 7.93
CA TYR A 208 14.72 4.96 7.45
C TYR A 208 13.31 4.47 7.16
N GLN A 209 13.16 3.42 6.35
CA GLN A 209 11.86 2.83 6.01
C GLN A 209 11.10 2.34 7.25
N LEU A 210 11.80 1.72 8.21
CA LEU A 210 11.22 1.26 9.46
C LEU A 210 10.70 2.41 10.32
N LEU A 211 11.50 3.48 10.49
CA LEU A 211 11.08 4.63 11.29
C LEU A 211 9.99 5.44 10.58
N TYR A 212 10.01 5.53 9.26
CA TYR A 212 8.96 6.17 8.46
C TYR A 212 7.57 5.55 8.71
N VAL A 213 7.50 4.22 8.88
CA VAL A 213 6.26 3.52 9.24
C VAL A 213 5.99 3.58 10.75
N MET A 214 7.01 3.43 11.59
CA MET A 214 6.79 3.10 13.01
C MET A 214 6.73 4.28 13.96
N LEU A 215 7.33 5.45 13.64
CA LEU A 215 7.39 6.56 14.60
C LEU A 215 6.01 7.00 15.09
N GLU A 216 5.06 7.17 14.17
CA GLU A 216 3.71 7.62 14.49
C GLU A 216 2.87 6.54 15.22
N PRO A 217 2.74 5.30 14.71
CA PRO A 217 2.03 4.23 15.42
C PRO A 217 2.59 3.96 16.81
N LEU A 218 3.91 3.99 16.99
CA LEU A 218 4.55 3.80 18.29
C LEU A 218 4.17 4.89 19.28
N TRP A 219 4.16 6.14 18.85
CA TRP A 219 3.82 7.25 19.73
C TRP A 219 2.39 7.13 20.25
N TYR A 220 1.42 6.89 19.36
CA TYR A 220 0.03 6.75 19.76
C TYR A 220 -0.25 5.46 20.55
N ARG A 221 0.54 4.40 20.34
CA ARG A 221 0.44 3.16 21.13
C ARG A 221 0.99 3.32 22.55
N VAL A 222 2.11 4.02 22.72
CA VAL A 222 2.82 4.12 24.00
C VAL A 222 2.38 5.35 24.80
N VAL A 223 2.29 6.51 24.15
CA VAL A 223 1.96 7.78 24.79
C VAL A 223 0.46 8.05 24.72
N GLY A 224 -0.09 8.00 23.51
CA GLY A 224 -1.53 7.90 23.24
C GLY A 224 -2.40 9.03 23.77
N PHE A 225 -3.53 8.65 24.36
CA PHE A 225 -4.59 9.53 24.83
C PHE A 225 -4.87 9.29 26.32
N GLU A 226 -5.35 10.32 27.01
CA GLU A 226 -5.99 10.22 28.33
C GLU A 226 -7.52 10.29 28.16
N SER A 227 -8.29 10.20 29.24
CA SER A 227 -9.77 10.20 29.20
C SER A 227 -10.39 11.37 28.42
N ASP A 228 -9.78 12.56 28.51
CA ASP A 228 -10.37 13.81 28.01
C ASP A 228 -9.45 14.62 27.08
N CYS A 229 -8.26 14.11 26.73
CA CYS A 229 -7.30 14.80 25.85
C CYS A 229 -6.31 13.83 25.20
N GLY A 230 -5.68 14.25 24.09
CA GLY A 230 -4.60 13.50 23.43
C GLY A 230 -3.23 14.12 23.62
N TYR A 231 -2.17 13.32 23.61
CA TYR A 231 -0.80 13.82 23.48
C TYR A 231 -0.43 13.97 22.00
N ILE A 232 -1.03 14.97 21.33
CA ILE A 232 -0.85 15.22 19.90
C ILE A 232 0.43 16.06 19.70
N PRO A 233 1.45 15.55 19.00
CA PRO A 233 2.72 16.25 18.85
C PRO A 233 2.61 17.32 17.75
N LEU A 234 2.43 18.59 18.12
CA LEU A 234 2.31 19.69 17.15
C LEU A 234 3.65 20.04 16.47
N ALA A 235 3.64 20.24 15.15
CA ALA A 235 4.79 20.75 14.40
C ALA A 235 5.13 22.20 14.74
N ASP A 236 4.09 23.05 14.77
CA ASP A 236 4.15 24.45 15.13
C ASP A 236 3.02 24.80 16.10
N THR A 237 3.35 25.36 17.25
CA THR A 237 2.35 25.66 18.28
C THR A 237 1.51 26.89 17.94
N ARG A 238 1.92 27.69 16.95
CA ARG A 238 1.17 28.85 16.44
C ARG A 238 0.13 28.44 15.39
N VAL A 239 0.40 27.38 14.64
CA VAL A 239 -0.52 26.81 13.64
C VAL A 239 -0.77 25.34 14.00
N PRO A 240 -1.70 25.06 14.93
CA PRO A 240 -1.87 23.73 15.50
C PRO A 240 -2.68 22.81 14.59
N THR A 241 -2.39 22.79 13.28
CA THR A 241 -3.13 21.98 12.28
C THR A 241 -2.35 20.77 11.81
N HIS A 242 -1.03 20.74 12.01
CA HIS A 242 -0.15 19.65 11.58
C HIS A 242 0.61 19.06 12.76
N THR A 243 0.84 17.76 12.70
CA THR A 243 1.67 17.04 13.67
C THR A 243 3.15 17.10 13.26
N VAL A 244 4.06 16.83 14.21
CA VAL A 244 5.50 16.66 13.93
C VAL A 244 5.72 15.54 12.90
N PHE A 245 4.86 14.52 12.86
CA PHE A 245 4.97 13.44 11.86
C PHE A 245 4.67 13.95 10.45
N ASP A 246 3.60 14.74 10.30
CA ASP A 246 3.27 15.39 9.02
C ASP A 246 4.43 16.27 8.54
N HIS A 247 4.98 17.08 9.46
CA HIS A 247 6.10 17.97 9.17
C HIS A 247 7.38 17.23 8.77
N ALA A 248 7.74 16.19 9.52
CA ALA A 248 8.91 15.39 9.25
C ALA A 248 8.77 14.65 7.90
N ALA A 249 7.60 14.09 7.60
CA ALA A 249 7.31 13.45 6.32
C ALA A 249 7.37 14.46 5.16
N ALA A 250 6.77 15.64 5.32
CA ALA A 250 6.84 16.73 4.34
C ALA A 250 8.28 17.23 4.14
N THR A 251 9.10 17.26 5.19
CA THR A 251 10.51 17.64 5.13
C THR A 251 11.35 16.59 4.40
N SER A 252 11.13 15.30 4.68
CA SER A 252 11.75 14.21 3.91
C SER A 252 11.36 14.30 2.42
N MET A 253 10.07 14.40 2.11
CA MET A 253 9.60 14.58 0.73
C MET A 253 10.24 15.82 0.07
N SER A 254 10.30 16.95 0.76
CA SER A 254 10.89 18.18 0.22
C SER A 254 12.40 18.06 -0.01
N LEU A 255 13.09 17.17 0.70
CA LEU A 255 14.52 16.92 0.48
C LEU A 255 14.81 16.45 -0.95
N ASN A 256 13.88 15.70 -1.56
CA ASN A 256 13.95 15.30 -2.97
C ASN A 256 14.18 16.51 -3.90
N LEU A 257 13.64 17.67 -3.54
CA LEU A 257 13.73 18.91 -4.32
C LEU A 257 15.05 19.66 -4.15
N PHE A 258 15.75 19.43 -3.03
CA PHE A 258 16.92 20.22 -2.64
C PHE A 258 18.21 19.41 -2.57
N VAL A 259 18.17 18.11 -2.87
CA VAL A 259 19.34 17.25 -2.68
C VAL A 259 20.49 17.55 -3.64
N CYS A 260 20.20 18.10 -4.81
CA CYS A 260 21.17 18.40 -5.86
C CYS A 260 21.40 19.90 -6.07
N THR A 261 20.66 20.77 -5.37
CA THR A 261 20.69 22.21 -5.62
C THR A 261 21.73 22.91 -4.76
N SER A 262 22.63 23.64 -5.41
CA SER A 262 23.53 24.62 -4.77
C SER A 262 22.97 26.04 -4.81
N SER A 263 21.88 26.25 -5.57
CA SER A 263 21.27 27.56 -5.80
C SER A 263 20.16 27.90 -4.80
N GLY A 264 19.78 26.95 -3.94
CA GLY A 264 18.64 27.07 -3.02
C GLY A 264 17.27 26.99 -3.68
N LYS A 265 17.21 26.72 -5.00
CA LYS A 265 15.96 26.57 -5.75
C LYS A 265 15.54 25.10 -5.82
N PRO A 266 14.22 24.80 -5.78
CA PRO A 266 13.74 23.43 -5.94
C PRO A 266 14.01 22.92 -7.36
N SER A 267 14.46 21.68 -7.48
CA SER A 267 14.66 20.99 -8.75
C SER A 267 14.18 19.54 -8.67
N GLY A 268 13.95 18.90 -9.82
CA GLY A 268 13.37 17.57 -9.89
C GLY A 268 12.06 17.55 -10.66
N TYR A 269 11.23 16.56 -10.40
CA TYR A 269 10.03 16.30 -11.20
C TYR A 269 8.85 15.94 -10.32
N ILE A 270 7.69 16.51 -10.65
CA ILE A 270 6.41 16.00 -10.17
C ILE A 270 5.82 15.10 -11.24
N VAL A 271 5.50 13.86 -10.87
CA VAL A 271 5.06 12.80 -11.78
C VAL A 271 3.70 12.27 -11.35
N LEU A 272 2.70 12.46 -12.19
CA LEU A 272 1.39 11.84 -12.04
C LEU A 272 1.37 10.54 -12.83
N VAL A 273 1.10 9.44 -12.14
CA VAL A 273 0.87 8.12 -12.71
C VAL A 273 -0.60 7.81 -12.55
N ASP A 274 -1.30 7.51 -13.63
CA ASP A 274 -2.74 7.30 -13.63
C ASP A 274 -3.14 6.16 -14.56
N VAL A 275 -4.02 5.28 -14.08
CA VAL A 275 -4.57 4.18 -14.87
C VAL A 275 -5.99 4.57 -15.32
N PRO A 276 -6.21 5.01 -16.57
CA PRO A 276 -7.56 5.29 -17.07
C PRO A 276 -8.40 4.01 -17.16
N GLY A 277 -9.73 4.16 -17.17
CA GLY A 277 -10.65 3.05 -17.46
C GLY A 277 -10.85 2.02 -16.34
N ILE A 278 -10.37 2.28 -15.12
CA ILE A 278 -10.48 1.36 -13.97
C ILE A 278 -11.92 0.91 -13.71
N GLN A 279 -12.89 1.83 -13.76
CA GLN A 279 -14.30 1.49 -13.49
C GLN A 279 -14.87 0.54 -14.53
N ALA A 280 -14.56 0.76 -15.82
CA ALA A 280 -14.95 -0.15 -16.89
C ALA A 280 -14.26 -1.51 -16.73
N PHE A 281 -12.98 -1.51 -16.34
CA PHE A 281 -12.26 -2.74 -16.07
C PHE A 281 -12.85 -3.51 -14.90
N ILE A 282 -13.05 -2.90 -13.73
CA ILE A 282 -13.60 -3.57 -12.55
C ILE A 282 -15.04 -4.02 -12.81
N GLY A 283 -15.85 -3.17 -13.42
CA GLY A 283 -17.27 -3.45 -13.73
C GLY A 283 -17.49 -4.67 -14.63
N THR A 284 -16.45 -5.14 -15.35
CA THR A 284 -16.50 -6.40 -16.13
C THR A 284 -16.28 -7.64 -15.24
N GLY A 285 -17.15 -7.84 -14.25
CA GLY A 285 -17.15 -8.98 -13.34
C GLY A 285 -18.58 -9.45 -13.02
N ARG A 286 -18.79 -10.77 -12.92
CA ARG A 286 -20.11 -11.36 -12.64
C ARG A 286 -20.24 -11.77 -11.17
N LYS A 287 -19.15 -12.23 -10.56
CA LYS A 287 -19.08 -12.62 -9.15
C LYS A 287 -18.25 -11.59 -8.39
N THR A 288 -18.49 -11.43 -7.09
CA THR A 288 -17.71 -10.53 -6.21
C THR A 288 -16.21 -10.80 -6.27
N ARG A 289 -15.81 -12.07 -6.40
CA ARG A 289 -14.42 -12.47 -6.58
C ARG A 289 -13.76 -11.91 -7.86
N ASP A 290 -14.55 -11.67 -8.92
CA ASP A 290 -14.06 -11.06 -10.16
C ASP A 290 -13.83 -9.57 -9.98
N LEU A 291 -14.74 -8.91 -9.23
CA LEU A 291 -14.62 -7.50 -8.87
C LEU A 291 -13.39 -7.30 -7.98
N TRP A 292 -13.25 -8.14 -6.94
CA TRP A 292 -12.09 -8.12 -6.06
C TRP A 292 -10.79 -8.34 -6.84
N ALA A 293 -10.71 -9.38 -7.68
CA ALA A 293 -9.50 -9.67 -8.45
C ALA A 293 -9.16 -8.53 -9.43
N GLY A 294 -10.18 -7.91 -10.04
CA GLY A 294 -9.99 -6.73 -10.89
C GLY A 294 -9.42 -5.54 -10.13
N SER A 295 -10.03 -5.17 -9.00
CA SER A 295 -9.57 -4.06 -8.16
C SER A 295 -8.18 -4.30 -7.58
N TRP A 296 -7.94 -5.51 -7.05
CA TRP A 296 -6.67 -5.90 -6.45
C TRP A 296 -5.54 -5.93 -7.47
N LEU A 297 -5.78 -6.45 -8.68
CA LEU A 297 -4.79 -6.43 -9.76
C LEU A 297 -4.36 -5.00 -10.12
N VAL A 298 -5.31 -4.06 -10.22
CA VAL A 298 -4.98 -2.64 -10.49
C VAL A 298 -4.10 -2.08 -9.38
N SER A 299 -4.51 -2.22 -8.12
CA SER A 299 -3.74 -1.74 -6.97
C SER A 299 -2.33 -2.36 -6.93
N ALA A 300 -2.21 -3.66 -7.15
CA ALA A 300 -0.94 -4.38 -7.09
C ALA A 300 0.00 -4.00 -8.24
N LEU A 301 -0.51 -3.80 -9.46
CA LEU A 301 0.30 -3.35 -10.60
C LEU A 301 0.81 -1.91 -10.42
N VAL A 302 -0.04 -1.01 -9.93
CA VAL A 302 0.37 0.37 -9.63
C VAL A 302 1.42 0.37 -8.52
N TRP A 303 1.20 -0.39 -7.43
CA TRP A 303 2.19 -0.56 -6.38
C TRP A 303 3.51 -1.09 -6.94
N ALA A 304 3.49 -2.20 -7.69
CA ALA A 304 4.71 -2.82 -8.20
C ALA A 304 5.50 -1.90 -9.15
N THR A 305 4.81 -0.99 -9.86
CA THR A 305 5.44 0.04 -10.70
C THR A 305 6.10 1.11 -9.86
N VAL A 306 5.39 1.64 -8.86
CA VAL A 306 5.89 2.70 -7.96
C VAL A 306 7.01 2.17 -7.04
N LYS A 307 6.91 0.91 -6.62
CA LYS A 307 7.87 0.19 -5.77
C LYS A 307 9.30 0.31 -6.30
N VAL A 308 9.50 0.28 -7.62
CA VAL A 308 10.83 0.41 -8.25
C VAL A 308 11.50 1.73 -7.87
N PHE A 309 10.73 2.82 -7.88
CA PHE A 309 11.23 4.14 -7.50
C PHE A 309 11.36 4.26 -5.98
N VAL A 310 10.43 3.69 -5.22
CA VAL A 310 10.49 3.66 -3.74
C VAL A 310 11.71 2.88 -3.23
N GLU A 311 12.05 1.76 -3.88
CA GLU A 311 13.25 1.00 -3.55
C GLU A 311 14.53 1.80 -3.85
N ALA A 312 14.51 2.72 -4.81
CA ALA A 312 15.68 3.51 -5.20
C ALA A 312 15.84 4.80 -4.38
N PHE A 313 14.73 5.52 -4.14
CA PHE A 313 14.72 6.86 -3.56
C PHE A 313 14.02 6.96 -2.21
N GLY A 314 13.48 5.86 -1.66
CA GLY A 314 12.73 5.92 -0.41
C GLY A 314 11.21 6.14 -0.60
N PRO A 315 10.41 5.90 0.45
CA PRO A 315 8.95 6.02 0.39
C PRO A 315 8.41 7.46 0.28
N ASP A 316 9.18 8.44 0.72
CA ASP A 316 8.81 9.86 0.78
C ASP A 316 8.72 10.54 -0.59
N ILE A 317 9.17 9.86 -1.66
CA ILE A 317 8.91 10.28 -3.04
C ILE A 317 7.43 10.20 -3.40
N VAL A 318 6.65 9.39 -2.67
CA VAL A 318 5.22 9.20 -2.96
C VAL A 318 4.42 10.20 -2.14
N LEU A 319 3.93 11.22 -2.83
CA LEU A 319 3.11 12.25 -2.24
C LEU A 319 1.67 11.76 -1.99
N SER A 320 1.08 11.08 -2.96
CA SER A 320 -0.28 10.55 -2.84
C SER A 320 -0.39 9.18 -3.50
N PRO A 321 -0.88 8.14 -2.80
CA PRO A 321 -1.26 8.15 -1.39
C PRO A 321 -0.02 8.17 -0.48
N ALA A 322 -0.17 8.67 0.76
CA ALA A 322 0.88 8.52 1.76
C ALA A 322 1.18 7.03 2.03
N LEU A 323 2.45 6.65 2.04
CA LEU A 323 2.85 5.25 2.20
C LEU A 323 2.99 4.78 3.64
N SER A 324 3.14 5.69 4.61
CA SER A 324 3.46 5.36 6.01
C SER A 324 2.51 4.33 6.63
N LEU A 325 1.24 4.35 6.24
CA LEU A 325 0.19 3.42 6.69
C LEU A 325 -0.42 2.61 5.54
N ASN A 326 0.24 2.53 4.38
CA ASN A 326 -0.26 1.78 3.24
C ASN A 326 0.07 0.29 3.38
N PRO A 327 -0.92 -0.63 3.35
CA PRO A 327 -0.65 -2.06 3.56
C PRO A 327 0.23 -2.72 2.50
N PHE A 328 0.21 -2.23 1.23
CA PHE A 328 1.13 -2.74 0.21
C PHE A 328 2.58 -2.40 0.54
N TYR A 329 2.82 -1.16 0.99
CA TYR A 329 4.15 -0.74 1.40
C TYR A 329 4.62 -1.46 2.66
N ILE A 330 3.75 -1.59 3.67
CA ILE A 330 4.07 -2.30 4.92
C ILE A 330 4.38 -3.77 4.64
N ALA A 331 3.55 -4.47 3.84
CA ALA A 331 3.81 -5.85 3.45
C ALA A 331 5.13 -6.00 2.68
N HIS A 332 5.45 -5.05 1.81
CA HIS A 332 6.74 -5.00 1.12
C HIS A 332 7.90 -4.82 2.09
N LEU A 333 7.83 -3.84 3.01
CA LEU A 333 8.86 -3.60 4.03
C LEU A 333 9.07 -4.86 4.90
N LEU A 334 7.99 -5.48 5.36
CA LEU A 334 8.04 -6.71 6.15
C LEU A 334 8.69 -7.87 5.38
N SER A 335 8.63 -7.88 4.04
CA SER A 335 9.34 -8.87 3.21
C SER A 335 10.87 -8.66 3.18
N LYS A 336 11.35 -7.46 3.47
CA LYS A 336 12.78 -7.11 3.50
C LYS A 336 13.40 -7.17 4.89
N LEU A 337 12.58 -7.15 5.94
CA LEU A 337 13.05 -7.12 7.32
C LEU A 337 13.49 -8.51 7.83
N PRO A 338 14.53 -8.57 8.70
CA PRO A 338 14.87 -9.79 9.41
C PRO A 338 13.69 -10.33 10.23
N LYS A 339 13.56 -11.65 10.34
CA LYS A 339 12.43 -12.31 11.05
C LYS A 339 12.18 -11.76 12.45
N LYS A 340 13.23 -11.44 13.22
CA LYS A 340 13.12 -10.84 14.56
C LYS A 340 12.47 -9.44 14.49
N THR A 341 12.95 -8.60 13.58
CA THR A 341 12.43 -7.24 13.36
C THR A 341 11.01 -7.26 12.79
N ARG A 342 10.71 -8.19 11.87
CA ARG A 342 9.35 -8.41 11.35
C ARG A 342 8.36 -8.62 12.50
N ARG A 343 8.61 -9.59 13.40
CA ARG A 343 7.73 -9.87 14.55
C ARG A 343 7.52 -8.64 15.43
N MET A 344 8.60 -7.91 15.68
CA MET A 344 8.57 -6.65 16.43
C MET A 344 7.64 -5.61 15.80
N VAL A 345 7.54 -5.54 14.47
CA VAL A 345 6.61 -4.64 13.77
C VAL A 345 5.19 -5.17 13.81
N GLU A 346 4.99 -6.46 13.53
CA GLU A 346 3.68 -7.13 13.54
C GLU A 346 2.97 -7.01 14.89
N ASP A 347 3.69 -7.20 16.00
CA ASP A 347 3.13 -7.09 17.35
C ASP A 347 2.67 -5.66 17.68
N ARG A 348 3.23 -4.68 16.96
CA ARG A 348 3.06 -3.25 17.23
C ARG A 348 2.03 -2.57 16.32
N LEU A 349 1.77 -3.13 15.14
CA LEU A 349 0.79 -2.60 14.18
C LEU A 349 -0.57 -3.31 14.26
N PRO A 350 -1.68 -2.60 13.99
CA PRO A 350 -2.99 -3.23 13.79
C PRO A 350 -2.97 -4.20 12.60
N ARG A 351 -3.71 -5.32 12.70
CA ARG A 351 -3.79 -6.34 11.64
C ARG A 351 -4.23 -5.79 10.29
N VAL A 352 -5.11 -4.80 10.26
CA VAL A 352 -5.59 -4.18 9.01
C VAL A 352 -4.46 -3.50 8.21
N LEU A 353 -3.41 -3.03 8.87
CA LEU A 353 -2.24 -2.45 8.21
C LEU A 353 -1.26 -3.51 7.68
N LEU A 354 -1.36 -4.74 8.18
CA LEU A 354 -0.53 -5.87 7.76
C LEU A 354 -1.16 -6.65 6.60
N ASP A 355 -2.41 -6.32 6.24
CA ASP A 355 -3.20 -7.05 5.25
C ASP A 355 -3.22 -6.33 3.90
N ALA A 356 -2.47 -6.88 2.94
CA ALA A 356 -2.42 -6.40 1.56
C ALA A 356 -3.49 -7.05 0.64
N SER A 357 -4.49 -7.76 1.18
CA SER A 357 -5.61 -8.31 0.42
C SER A 357 -6.62 -7.25 -0.02
N GLN A 358 -6.62 -6.08 0.64
CA GLN A 358 -7.50 -4.98 0.32
C GLN A 358 -6.86 -4.08 -0.75
N PRO A 359 -7.57 -3.72 -1.84
CA PRO A 359 -7.05 -2.91 -2.94
C PRO A 359 -6.92 -1.43 -2.56
N LEU A 360 -6.02 -1.10 -1.63
CA LEU A 360 -5.87 0.23 -1.03
C LEU A 360 -4.81 1.11 -1.71
N MET A 361 -4.07 0.58 -2.69
CA MET A 361 -3.28 1.41 -3.59
C MET A 361 -4.19 1.95 -4.71
N PRO A 362 -4.40 3.27 -4.82
CA PRO A 362 -5.25 3.85 -5.86
C PRO A 362 -4.62 3.70 -7.25
N GLY A 363 -5.46 3.83 -8.27
CA GLY A 363 -5.02 3.86 -9.67
C GLY A 363 -4.27 5.13 -10.07
N THR A 364 -4.36 6.17 -9.25
CA THR A 364 -3.69 7.46 -9.45
C THR A 364 -2.69 7.69 -8.32
N VAL A 365 -1.42 7.86 -8.68
CA VAL A 365 -0.32 8.10 -7.76
C VAL A 365 0.43 9.36 -8.18
N LEU A 366 0.79 10.18 -7.20
CA LEU A 366 1.56 11.39 -7.41
C LEU A 366 2.93 11.24 -6.73
N LEU A 367 3.98 11.43 -7.52
CA LEU A 367 5.37 11.29 -7.10
C LEU A 367 6.09 12.63 -7.18
N VAL A 368 7.06 12.82 -6.28
CA VAL A 368 8.09 13.86 -6.35
C VAL A 368 9.42 13.15 -6.48
N LEU A 369 10.02 13.19 -7.67
CA LEU A 369 11.29 12.54 -7.97
C LEU A 369 12.43 13.56 -7.93
N PRO A 370 13.62 13.18 -7.41
CA PRO A 370 14.80 14.02 -7.49
C PRO A 370 15.22 14.23 -8.95
N PRO A 371 16.03 15.27 -9.24
CA PRO A 371 16.48 15.53 -10.60
C PRO A 371 17.27 14.36 -11.20
N LEU A 372 17.05 14.11 -12.48
CA LEU A 372 17.83 13.19 -13.29
C LEU A 372 19.09 13.93 -13.76
N ASP A 373 20.04 14.09 -12.84
CA ASP A 373 21.27 14.85 -13.06
C ASP A 373 22.51 13.94 -12.92
N PRO A 374 23.23 13.67 -14.01
CA PRO A 374 24.46 12.86 -13.98
C PRO A 374 25.61 13.46 -13.15
N THR A 375 25.54 14.75 -12.83
CA THR A 375 26.52 15.47 -11.99
C THR A 375 26.18 15.38 -10.50
N CYS A 376 24.91 15.07 -10.18
CA CYS A 376 24.46 14.93 -8.80
C CYS A 376 24.75 13.51 -8.27
N ASN A 377 25.93 13.38 -7.68
CA ASN A 377 26.39 12.14 -7.05
C ASN A 377 25.36 11.49 -6.11
N ALA A 378 24.57 12.27 -5.36
CA ALA A 378 23.62 11.75 -4.39
C ALA A 378 22.56 10.81 -5.02
N VAL A 379 22.07 11.13 -6.22
CA VAL A 379 20.95 10.41 -6.87
C VAL A 379 21.37 9.67 -8.13
N LYS A 380 22.56 9.97 -8.66
CA LYS A 380 23.11 9.36 -9.88
C LYS A 380 23.04 7.84 -9.85
N GLY A 381 23.52 7.23 -8.77
CA GLY A 381 23.58 5.77 -8.70
C GLY A 381 22.20 5.11 -8.71
N ALA A 382 21.23 5.70 -8.03
CA ALA A 382 19.85 5.22 -7.99
C ALA A 382 19.19 5.32 -9.39
N TRP A 383 19.41 6.44 -10.09
CA TRP A 383 18.98 6.59 -11.48
C TRP A 383 19.69 5.61 -12.42
N ASP A 384 21.00 5.44 -12.30
CA ASP A 384 21.79 4.49 -13.10
C ASP A 384 21.30 3.05 -12.92
N GLU A 385 20.94 2.65 -11.70
CA GLU A 385 20.41 1.32 -11.39
C GLU A 385 19.06 1.09 -12.09
N ILE A 386 18.12 2.03 -11.96
CA ILE A 386 16.81 1.95 -12.62
C ILE A 386 17.00 1.92 -14.14
N LEU A 387 17.75 2.85 -14.69
CA LEU A 387 17.95 2.97 -16.13
C LEU A 387 18.59 1.70 -16.72
N ARG A 388 19.62 1.13 -16.09
CA ARG A 388 20.25 -0.11 -16.56
C ARG A 388 19.31 -1.30 -16.52
N LYS A 389 18.37 -1.34 -15.57
CA LYS A 389 17.42 -2.44 -15.44
C LYS A 389 16.35 -2.40 -16.55
N TYR A 390 15.87 -1.21 -16.90
CA TYR A 390 14.72 -1.08 -17.82
C TYR A 390 15.10 -0.67 -19.25
N TYR A 391 16.25 -0.04 -19.45
CA TYR A 391 16.76 0.29 -20.78
C TYR A 391 17.96 -0.58 -21.17
N LYS A 392 17.97 -1.03 -22.43
CA LYS A 392 19.12 -1.71 -23.06
C LYS A 392 20.19 -0.74 -23.60
N SER A 393 19.80 0.53 -23.77
CA SER A 393 20.62 1.61 -24.33
C SER A 393 21.17 2.53 -23.24
N GLY A 394 22.27 3.23 -23.50
CA GLY A 394 22.82 4.23 -22.58
C GLY A 394 21.95 5.49 -22.48
N LEU A 395 22.08 6.24 -21.38
CA LEU A 395 21.29 7.46 -21.09
C LEU A 395 21.34 8.48 -22.24
N ASP A 396 22.52 8.74 -22.81
CA ASP A 396 22.68 9.71 -23.91
C ASP A 396 21.88 9.32 -25.17
N GLU A 397 21.76 8.02 -25.46
CA GLU A 397 20.96 7.50 -26.57
C GLU A 397 19.46 7.69 -26.31
N ILE A 398 19.02 7.55 -25.06
CA ILE A 398 17.62 7.72 -24.66
C ILE A 398 17.25 9.21 -24.70
N VAL A 399 18.11 10.06 -24.14
CA VAL A 399 17.92 11.52 -24.11
C VAL A 399 17.86 12.07 -25.53
N SER A 400 18.75 11.61 -26.41
CA SER A 400 18.72 12.01 -27.83
C SER A 400 17.46 11.55 -28.55
N LYS A 401 16.96 10.33 -28.30
CA LYS A 401 15.66 9.85 -28.81
C LYS A 401 14.48 10.75 -28.41
N HIS A 402 14.56 11.38 -27.25
CA HIS A 402 13.54 12.29 -26.73
C HIS A 402 13.86 13.77 -26.95
N SER A 403 14.71 14.10 -27.93
CA SER A 403 15.05 15.49 -28.30
C SER A 403 15.62 16.31 -27.13
N GLY A 404 16.31 15.67 -26.19
CA GLY A 404 16.89 16.33 -25.02
C GLY A 404 15.91 16.63 -23.88
N ARG A 405 14.63 16.25 -24.00
CA ARG A 405 13.59 16.51 -22.99
C ARG A 405 13.54 15.39 -21.94
N LEU A 406 14.09 15.66 -20.76
CA LEU A 406 14.18 14.69 -19.66
C LEU A 406 12.79 14.28 -19.12
N GLU A 407 11.81 15.17 -19.18
CA GLU A 407 10.44 14.88 -18.78
C GLU A 407 9.81 13.75 -19.61
N HIS A 408 10.16 13.66 -20.90
CA HIS A 408 9.71 12.57 -21.77
C HIS A 408 10.45 11.27 -21.46
N VAL A 409 11.74 11.34 -21.11
CA VAL A 409 12.53 10.17 -20.69
C VAL A 409 11.93 9.55 -19.43
N ILE A 410 11.60 10.35 -18.42
CA ILE A 410 10.98 9.86 -17.18
C ILE A 410 9.60 9.26 -17.46
N ALA A 411 8.78 9.92 -18.29
CA ALA A 411 7.47 9.42 -18.64
C ALA A 411 7.55 8.07 -19.41
N ASP A 412 8.52 7.91 -20.30
CA ASP A 412 8.77 6.65 -21.01
C ASP A 412 9.30 5.57 -20.06
N LEU A 413 10.23 5.91 -19.17
CA LEU A 413 10.77 5.00 -18.16
C LEU A 413 9.67 4.40 -17.29
N VAL A 414 8.77 5.22 -16.75
CA VAL A 414 7.64 4.74 -15.93
C VAL A 414 6.76 3.77 -16.71
N ARG A 415 6.49 4.04 -18.00
CA ARG A 415 5.72 3.13 -18.87
C ARG A 415 6.47 1.82 -19.16
N GLN A 416 7.80 1.88 -19.31
CA GLN A 416 8.61 0.68 -19.48
C GLN A 416 8.64 -0.19 -18.24
N VAL A 417 8.76 0.43 -17.05
CA VAL A 417 8.65 -0.27 -15.77
C VAL A 417 7.30 -1.00 -15.67
N TYR A 418 6.19 -0.31 -15.94
CA TYR A 418 4.86 -0.91 -15.91
C TYR A 418 4.69 -2.10 -16.87
N LYS A 419 5.19 -1.96 -18.11
CA LYS A 419 5.18 -3.05 -19.09
C LYS A 419 6.03 -4.23 -18.63
N HIS A 420 7.20 -3.97 -18.06
CA HIS A 420 8.09 -5.01 -17.55
C HIS A 420 7.45 -5.76 -16.39
N VAL A 421 6.86 -5.06 -15.41
CA VAL A 421 6.12 -5.65 -14.30
C VAL A 421 5.00 -6.57 -14.80
N TRP A 422 4.26 -6.15 -15.84
CA TRP A 422 3.24 -7.01 -16.45
C TRP A 422 3.84 -8.25 -17.14
N SER A 423 4.92 -8.10 -17.89
CA SER A 423 5.58 -9.24 -18.54
C SER A 423 6.13 -10.23 -17.52
N GLU A 424 6.79 -9.76 -16.46
CA GLU A 424 7.27 -10.61 -15.36
C GLU A 424 6.12 -11.34 -14.66
N LEU A 425 4.97 -10.68 -14.48
CA LEU A 425 3.76 -11.31 -13.92
C LEU A 425 3.29 -12.49 -14.79
N ILE A 426 3.12 -12.25 -16.10
CA ILE A 426 2.55 -13.24 -17.02
C ILE A 426 3.52 -14.40 -17.27
N GLU A 427 4.81 -14.11 -17.45
CA GLU A 427 5.83 -15.11 -17.77
C GLU A 427 6.44 -15.77 -16.53
N GLY A 428 6.73 -14.99 -15.48
CA GLY A 428 7.43 -15.44 -14.28
C GLY A 428 6.54 -16.07 -13.20
N GLY A 429 5.23 -15.84 -13.21
CA GLY A 429 4.30 -16.34 -12.20
C GLY A 429 3.59 -17.66 -12.53
N GLU A 430 4.02 -18.40 -13.56
CA GLU A 430 3.37 -19.62 -14.08
C GLU A 430 1.93 -19.43 -14.60
N PHE A 431 1.37 -18.22 -14.53
CA PHE A 431 0.00 -17.90 -14.95
C PHE A 431 -0.26 -18.29 -16.39
N LEU A 432 0.64 -17.93 -17.31
CA LEU A 432 0.45 -18.21 -18.72
C LEU A 432 0.44 -19.72 -19.00
N GLY A 433 1.24 -20.51 -18.28
CA GLY A 433 1.26 -21.97 -18.39
C GLY A 433 -0.08 -22.57 -17.98
N VAL A 434 -0.56 -22.21 -16.77
CA VAL A 434 -1.84 -22.70 -16.23
C VAL A 434 -3.01 -22.28 -17.12
N LEU A 435 -3.03 -21.05 -17.62
CA LEU A 435 -4.10 -20.58 -18.51
C LEU A 435 -4.10 -21.33 -19.84
N LYS A 436 -2.93 -21.66 -20.40
CA LYS A 436 -2.83 -22.49 -21.61
C LYS A 436 -3.40 -23.88 -21.36
N GLU A 437 -3.01 -24.54 -20.28
CA GLU A 437 -3.52 -25.86 -19.91
C GLU A 437 -5.05 -25.86 -19.66
N LEU A 438 -5.57 -24.81 -19.01
CA LEU A 438 -7.02 -24.62 -18.83
C LEU A 438 -7.73 -24.48 -20.18
N VAL A 439 -7.20 -23.66 -21.09
CA VAL A 439 -7.79 -23.50 -22.43
C VAL A 439 -7.72 -24.82 -23.20
N GLU A 440 -6.59 -25.52 -23.21
CA GLU A 440 -6.43 -26.80 -23.90
C GLU A 440 -7.39 -27.87 -23.38
N SER A 441 -7.56 -27.95 -22.06
CA SER A 441 -8.41 -28.96 -21.40
C SER A 441 -9.91 -28.66 -21.51
N LEU A 442 -10.30 -27.38 -21.49
CA LEU A 442 -11.72 -26.95 -21.43
C LEU A 442 -12.29 -26.45 -22.76
N SER A 443 -11.48 -26.35 -23.81
CA SER A 443 -11.92 -25.92 -25.14
C SER A 443 -12.60 -27.02 -25.96
N SER A 444 -12.65 -28.26 -25.49
CA SER A 444 -13.31 -29.37 -26.19
C SER A 444 -14.78 -29.06 -26.52
N ASN A 445 -15.49 -28.36 -25.63
CA ASN A 445 -16.87 -27.90 -25.85
C ASN A 445 -17.01 -26.80 -26.91
N LEU A 446 -15.92 -26.08 -27.24
CA LEU A 446 -15.89 -25.03 -28.26
C LEU A 446 -15.39 -25.57 -29.62
N CYS A 447 -14.35 -26.40 -29.60
CA CYS A 447 -13.60 -26.83 -30.78
C CYS A 447 -13.97 -28.22 -31.31
N GLY A 448 -14.61 -29.08 -30.50
CA GLY A 448 -14.88 -30.48 -30.88
C GLY A 448 -13.62 -31.34 -31.02
N SER A 449 -13.77 -32.49 -31.69
CA SER A 449 -12.73 -33.53 -31.84
C SER A 449 -12.14 -33.57 -33.25
N GLY A 450 -10.99 -34.24 -33.43
CA GLY A 450 -10.31 -34.39 -34.72
C GLY A 450 -9.33 -33.25 -35.07
N GLU A 451 -8.77 -33.27 -36.27
CA GLU A 451 -7.74 -32.32 -36.74
C GLU A 451 -8.22 -30.87 -36.72
N ALA A 452 -9.45 -30.60 -37.18
CA ALA A 452 -10.05 -29.26 -37.13
C ALA A 452 -10.25 -28.76 -35.68
N GLY A 453 -10.53 -29.67 -34.75
CA GLY A 453 -10.60 -29.35 -33.32
C GLY A 453 -9.23 -29.02 -32.74
N GLU A 454 -8.17 -29.69 -33.18
CA GLU A 454 -6.80 -29.38 -32.76
C GLU A 454 -6.31 -28.03 -33.30
N GLU A 455 -6.57 -27.72 -34.56
CA GLU A 455 -6.29 -26.40 -35.16
C GLU A 455 -7.01 -25.29 -34.36
N CYS A 456 -8.29 -25.51 -34.02
CA CYS A 456 -9.08 -24.60 -33.20
C CYS A 456 -8.47 -24.38 -31.80
N ARG A 457 -8.02 -25.43 -31.11
CA ARG A 457 -7.36 -25.31 -29.80
C ARG A 457 -6.08 -24.47 -29.89
N LYS A 458 -5.24 -24.73 -30.89
CA LYS A 458 -4.02 -23.93 -31.15
C LYS A 458 -4.36 -22.45 -31.35
N LYS A 459 -5.43 -22.14 -32.08
CA LYS A 459 -5.90 -20.77 -32.29
C LYS A 459 -6.49 -20.10 -31.05
N LEU A 460 -7.18 -20.83 -30.18
CA LEU A 460 -7.64 -20.30 -28.90
C LEU A 460 -6.46 -19.99 -27.95
N VAL A 461 -5.45 -20.85 -27.92
CA VAL A 461 -4.21 -20.60 -27.16
C VAL A 461 -3.46 -19.40 -27.73
N GLU A 462 -3.34 -19.29 -29.05
CA GLU A 462 -2.74 -18.10 -29.70
C GLU A 462 -3.51 -16.82 -29.34
N TYR A 463 -4.85 -16.87 -29.35
CA TYR A 463 -5.69 -15.76 -28.94
C TYR A 463 -5.47 -15.37 -27.47
N LEU A 464 -5.40 -16.34 -26.55
CA LEU A 464 -5.09 -16.11 -25.14
C LEU A 464 -3.74 -15.41 -24.97
N VAL A 465 -2.68 -15.96 -25.58
CA VAL A 465 -1.31 -15.43 -25.48
C VAL A 465 -1.23 -14.01 -26.03
N ASN A 466 -1.81 -13.77 -27.22
CA ASN A 466 -1.82 -12.44 -27.82
C ASN A 466 -2.58 -11.43 -26.94
N SER A 467 -3.70 -11.85 -26.32
CA SER A 467 -4.50 -10.98 -25.45
C SER A 467 -3.74 -10.52 -24.21
N LEU A 468 -2.88 -11.39 -23.64
CA LEU A 468 -2.12 -11.11 -22.42
C LEU A 468 -0.69 -10.61 -22.69
N SER A 469 -0.28 -10.50 -23.96
CA SER A 469 1.05 -10.03 -24.37
C SER A 469 1.38 -8.58 -23.97
N LYS A 470 0.35 -7.79 -23.65
CA LYS A 470 0.45 -6.40 -23.19
C LYS A 470 -0.44 -6.19 -21.97
N PRO A 471 -0.13 -5.19 -21.12
CA PRO A 471 -0.99 -4.83 -20.00
C PRO A 471 -2.45 -4.61 -20.41
N LEU A 472 -3.38 -5.04 -19.56
CA LEU A 472 -4.82 -4.92 -19.82
C LEU A 472 -5.35 -3.49 -19.68
N LEU A 473 -4.61 -2.63 -18.98
CA LEU A 473 -4.88 -1.21 -18.83
C LEU A 473 -3.61 -0.46 -19.16
N ASP A 474 -3.72 0.62 -19.92
CA ASP A 474 -2.59 1.50 -20.22
C ASP A 474 -2.31 2.46 -19.06
N LEU A 475 -1.11 3.04 -19.07
CA LEU A 475 -0.66 4.00 -18.06
C LEU A 475 -0.56 5.41 -18.66
N ARG A 476 -1.32 6.33 -18.11
CA ARG A 476 -1.16 7.77 -18.34
C ARG A 476 -0.10 8.30 -17.38
N VAL A 477 0.97 8.87 -17.93
CA VAL A 477 2.07 9.44 -17.15
C VAL A 477 2.26 10.90 -17.55
N VAL A 478 2.20 11.79 -16.58
CA VAL A 478 2.42 13.22 -16.74
C VAL A 478 3.61 13.62 -15.92
N VAL A 479 4.58 14.29 -16.54
CA VAL A 479 5.79 14.78 -15.88
C VAL A 479 5.83 16.29 -16.05
N VAL A 480 6.08 17.00 -14.95
CA VAL A 480 6.35 18.44 -14.92
C VAL A 480 7.71 18.65 -14.27
N ASP A 481 8.58 19.39 -14.96
CA ASP A 481 9.86 19.84 -14.44
C ASP A 481 9.62 20.94 -13.40
N ILE A 482 10.12 20.72 -12.19
CA ILE A 482 9.88 21.60 -11.04
C ILE A 482 10.68 22.89 -11.17
N GLU A 483 11.89 22.85 -11.74
CA GLU A 483 12.72 24.04 -11.89
C GLU A 483 12.12 25.00 -12.93
N GLU A 484 11.65 24.45 -14.05
CA GLU A 484 10.91 25.22 -15.07
C GLU A 484 9.61 25.78 -14.49
N ALA A 485 8.82 24.95 -13.78
CA ALA A 485 7.60 25.40 -13.13
C ALA A 485 7.85 26.50 -12.09
N TYR A 486 8.94 26.39 -11.32
CA TYR A 486 9.33 27.42 -10.35
C TYR A 486 9.70 28.73 -11.05
N ARG A 487 10.43 28.68 -12.17
CA ARG A 487 10.77 29.87 -12.96
C ARG A 487 9.52 30.59 -13.46
N GLU A 488 8.61 29.85 -14.10
CA GLU A 488 7.33 30.40 -14.58
C GLU A 488 6.49 30.98 -13.44
N PHE A 489 6.43 30.29 -12.31
CA PHE A 489 5.70 30.74 -11.14
C PHE A 489 6.25 32.07 -10.62
N MET A 490 7.56 32.17 -10.48
CA MET A 490 8.23 33.39 -10.03
C MET A 490 8.09 34.55 -11.02
N GLU A 491 8.04 34.29 -12.33
CA GLU A 491 7.75 35.29 -13.35
C GLU A 491 6.32 35.83 -13.20
N LYS A 492 5.32 34.95 -13.15
CA LYS A 492 3.91 35.32 -12.92
C LYS A 492 3.71 36.07 -11.61
N LEU A 493 4.40 35.67 -10.54
CA LEU A 493 4.33 36.36 -9.25
C LEU A 493 4.85 37.80 -9.31
N ARG A 494 5.93 38.05 -10.06
CA ARG A 494 6.50 39.40 -10.22
C ARG A 494 5.57 40.33 -10.98
N GLU A 495 4.73 39.79 -11.87
CA GLU A 495 3.72 40.56 -12.60
C GLU A 495 2.53 40.99 -11.71
N VAL A 496 2.23 40.23 -10.65
CA VAL A 496 0.98 40.40 -9.85
C VAL A 496 1.16 41.25 -8.57
N GLY A 497 2.37 41.53 -8.05
CA GLY A 497 2.48 42.40 -6.88
C GLY A 497 3.88 42.78 -6.35
N GLY A 498 3.94 43.91 -5.62
CA GLY A 498 5.16 44.44 -4.97
C GLY A 498 5.72 43.57 -3.83
N LYS A 499 6.99 43.81 -3.44
CA LYS A 499 7.86 42.95 -2.60
C LYS A 499 7.22 42.30 -1.36
N SER A 500 6.26 42.92 -0.68
CA SER A 500 5.60 42.35 0.50
C SER A 500 4.56 41.26 0.18
N LYS A 501 3.96 41.28 -1.02
CA LYS A 501 3.03 40.23 -1.50
C LYS A 501 3.77 38.99 -2.02
N LEU A 502 5.05 39.13 -2.41
CA LEU A 502 5.87 38.02 -2.93
C LEU A 502 6.12 36.92 -1.90
N VAL A 503 6.39 37.25 -0.63
CA VAL A 503 6.72 36.25 0.40
C VAL A 503 5.53 35.35 0.71
N LEU A 504 4.31 35.90 0.79
CA LEU A 504 3.08 35.12 0.98
C LEU A 504 2.75 34.29 -0.25
N ALA A 505 3.03 34.80 -1.44
CA ALA A 505 2.72 34.11 -2.68
C ALA A 505 3.74 33.01 -3.02
N GLU A 506 5.01 33.15 -2.61
CA GLU A 506 6.02 32.08 -2.70
C GLU A 506 5.59 30.83 -1.90
N LYS A 507 4.87 30.99 -0.78
CA LYS A 507 4.32 29.87 0.01
C LYS A 507 3.31 29.01 -0.77
N SER A 508 2.76 29.52 -1.87
CA SER A 508 1.75 28.84 -2.70
C SER A 508 2.33 28.06 -3.89
N PHE A 509 3.66 27.93 -3.98
CA PHE A 509 4.29 27.22 -5.09
C PHE A 509 3.84 25.76 -5.17
N TYR A 510 3.60 25.12 -4.02
CA TYR A 510 3.17 23.73 -4.00
C TYR A 510 1.80 23.55 -4.63
N GLU A 511 0.83 24.40 -4.27
CA GLU A 511 -0.50 24.42 -4.86
C GLU A 511 -0.44 24.71 -6.37
N TYR A 512 0.47 25.59 -6.79
CA TYR A 512 0.74 25.81 -8.21
C TYR A 512 1.23 24.54 -8.93
N LEU A 513 2.17 23.79 -8.34
CA LEU A 513 2.66 22.53 -8.91
C LEU A 513 1.55 21.50 -9.04
N ILE A 514 0.74 21.33 -7.99
CA ILE A 514 -0.41 20.41 -8.01
C ILE A 514 -1.41 20.81 -9.09
N ALA A 515 -1.81 22.08 -9.15
CA ALA A 515 -2.71 22.57 -10.18
C ALA A 515 -2.13 22.35 -11.60
N LYS A 516 -0.83 22.60 -11.79
CA LYS A 516 -0.16 22.45 -13.09
C LYS A 516 -0.13 20.99 -13.56
N VAL A 517 0.19 20.03 -12.67
CA VAL A 517 0.26 18.61 -13.07
C VAL A 517 -1.13 18.05 -13.42
N PHE A 518 -2.17 18.42 -12.66
CA PHE A 518 -3.54 17.99 -12.95
C PHE A 518 -4.10 18.66 -14.21
N SER A 519 -3.85 19.96 -14.42
CA SER A 519 -4.24 20.64 -15.68
C SER A 519 -3.63 19.95 -16.91
N LYS A 520 -2.33 19.59 -16.85
CA LYS A 520 -1.65 18.86 -17.94
C LYS A 520 -2.22 17.44 -18.12
N ALA A 521 -2.70 16.82 -17.05
CA ALA A 521 -3.37 15.52 -17.13
C ALA A 521 -4.75 15.60 -17.81
N GLU A 522 -5.50 16.69 -17.59
CA GLU A 522 -6.80 16.92 -18.25
C GLU A 522 -6.66 17.15 -19.76
N GLU A 523 -5.61 17.85 -20.19
CA GLU A 523 -5.28 18.08 -21.62
C GLU A 523 -5.00 16.77 -22.37
N LEU A 524 -4.35 15.82 -21.68
CA LEU A 524 -4.13 14.46 -22.16
C LEU A 524 -5.44 13.67 -22.02
N LYS A 525 -6.36 13.85 -22.99
CA LYS A 525 -7.63 13.12 -23.10
C LYS A 525 -7.45 11.68 -22.64
N ALA A 526 -8.33 11.22 -21.74
CA ALA A 526 -8.41 9.81 -21.39
C ALA A 526 -8.78 9.03 -22.65
N VAL A 527 -7.79 8.53 -23.37
CA VAL A 527 -8.03 7.52 -24.40
C VAL A 527 -8.60 6.34 -23.64
N GLU A 528 -9.87 5.99 -23.90
CA GLU A 528 -10.47 4.80 -23.32
C GLU A 528 -9.54 3.62 -23.65
N PRO A 529 -9.00 2.92 -22.64
CA PRO A 529 -8.07 1.85 -22.87
C PRO A 529 -8.90 0.63 -23.25
N ILE A 530 -9.29 0.53 -24.51
CA ILE A 530 -9.46 -0.80 -25.08
C ILE A 530 -8.03 -1.32 -25.21
N PRO A 531 -7.62 -2.37 -24.46
CA PRO A 531 -6.31 -2.96 -24.67
C PRO A 531 -6.27 -3.45 -26.11
N TYR A 532 -5.55 -2.72 -26.97
CA TYR A 532 -5.48 -2.94 -28.41
C TYR A 532 -5.15 -4.40 -28.73
N SER A 533 -4.31 -5.03 -27.89
CA SER A 533 -3.95 -6.46 -27.98
C SER A 533 -5.15 -7.41 -27.90
N VAL A 534 -6.12 -7.13 -27.04
CA VAL A 534 -7.30 -7.99 -26.84
C VAL A 534 -8.26 -7.83 -28.00
N ALA A 535 -8.51 -6.59 -28.43
CA ALA A 535 -9.35 -6.32 -29.59
C ALA A 535 -8.74 -6.90 -30.87
N GLU A 536 -7.45 -6.68 -31.11
CA GLU A 536 -6.72 -7.25 -32.25
C GLU A 536 -6.74 -8.79 -32.24
N GLY A 537 -6.44 -9.40 -31.08
CA GLY A 537 -6.51 -10.85 -30.91
C GLY A 537 -7.92 -11.39 -31.19
N ALA A 538 -8.95 -10.72 -30.68
CA ALA A 538 -10.34 -11.11 -30.89
C ALA A 538 -10.72 -11.02 -32.36
N ILE A 539 -10.36 -9.94 -33.05
CA ILE A 539 -10.63 -9.76 -34.49
C ILE A 539 -9.95 -10.85 -35.31
N ARG A 540 -8.67 -11.12 -35.06
CA ARG A 540 -7.90 -12.17 -35.77
C ARG A 540 -8.53 -13.54 -35.57
N PHE A 541 -8.85 -13.90 -34.33
CA PHE A 541 -9.50 -15.17 -34.00
C PHE A 541 -10.88 -15.29 -34.66
N SER A 542 -11.71 -14.25 -34.55
CA SER A 542 -13.07 -14.23 -35.10
C SER A 542 -13.06 -14.38 -36.61
N SER A 543 -12.14 -13.70 -37.30
CA SER A 543 -11.98 -13.76 -38.74
C SER A 543 -11.60 -15.18 -39.20
N TRP A 544 -10.67 -15.83 -38.48
CA TRP A 544 -10.31 -17.22 -38.75
C TRP A 544 -11.49 -18.18 -38.51
N ALA A 545 -12.18 -18.04 -37.37
CA ALA A 545 -13.29 -18.92 -37.00
C ALA A 545 -14.45 -18.84 -38.00
N TYR A 546 -14.74 -17.62 -38.49
CA TYR A 546 -15.74 -17.40 -39.54
C TYR A 546 -15.30 -18.02 -40.87
N GLY A 547 -14.06 -17.77 -41.30
CA GLY A 547 -13.51 -18.32 -42.55
C GLY A 547 -13.46 -19.86 -42.60
N LYS A 548 -13.34 -20.52 -41.44
CA LYS A 548 -13.32 -21.99 -41.31
C LYS A 548 -14.69 -22.60 -40.98
N ASN A 549 -15.76 -21.81 -40.92
CA ASN A 549 -17.12 -22.25 -40.54
C ASN A 549 -17.22 -22.95 -39.16
N VAL A 550 -16.34 -22.62 -38.21
CA VAL A 550 -16.37 -23.17 -36.85
C VAL A 550 -17.36 -22.40 -35.98
N ARG A 551 -18.66 -22.44 -36.33
CA ARG A 551 -19.71 -21.62 -35.68
C ARG A 551 -19.81 -21.81 -34.17
N ARG A 552 -19.45 -22.99 -33.64
CA ARG A 552 -19.44 -23.28 -32.19
C ARG A 552 -18.32 -22.57 -31.42
N ALA A 553 -17.24 -22.16 -32.10
CA ALA A 553 -16.10 -21.49 -31.48
C ALA A 553 -16.36 -20.00 -31.20
N TYR A 554 -17.35 -19.38 -31.87
CA TYR A 554 -17.72 -17.98 -31.63
C TYR A 554 -18.83 -17.90 -30.56
N ARG A 555 -18.50 -18.26 -29.33
CA ARG A 555 -19.36 -18.02 -28.16
C ARG A 555 -18.89 -16.75 -27.46
N GLN A 556 -19.81 -15.84 -27.16
CA GLN A 556 -19.49 -14.62 -26.44
C GLN A 556 -19.25 -14.91 -24.95
N CYS A 557 -18.35 -14.17 -24.32
CA CYS A 557 -18.11 -14.29 -22.90
C CYS A 557 -19.35 -13.89 -22.09
N SER A 558 -19.77 -14.78 -21.19
CA SER A 558 -20.91 -14.59 -20.29
C SER A 558 -20.68 -13.60 -19.14
N VAL A 559 -19.44 -13.12 -18.97
CA VAL A 559 -19.05 -12.17 -17.91
C VAL A 559 -18.95 -10.75 -18.45
N CYS A 560 -18.09 -10.50 -19.44
CA CYS A 560 -17.93 -9.15 -19.99
C CYS A 560 -18.90 -8.83 -21.12
N GLY A 561 -19.44 -9.84 -21.81
CA GLY A 561 -20.31 -9.61 -22.96
C GLY A 561 -19.62 -8.96 -24.16
N SER A 562 -18.29 -8.83 -24.19
CA SER A 562 -17.61 -8.09 -25.28
C SER A 562 -16.75 -8.98 -26.19
N TYR A 563 -16.12 -10.01 -25.63
CA TYR A 563 -15.08 -10.78 -26.33
C TYR A 563 -15.46 -12.26 -26.51
N PRO A 564 -14.93 -12.93 -27.55
CA PRO A 564 -15.07 -14.38 -27.71
C PRO A 564 -14.50 -15.16 -26.53
N ALA A 565 -15.19 -16.23 -26.15
CA ALA A 565 -14.79 -17.13 -25.09
C ALA A 565 -13.68 -18.08 -25.55
N VAL A 566 -12.75 -18.38 -24.65
CA VAL A 566 -11.72 -19.42 -24.82
C VAL A 566 -12.03 -20.70 -24.06
N VAL A 567 -12.93 -20.64 -23.07
CA VAL A 567 -13.43 -21.81 -22.32
C VAL A 567 -14.95 -21.74 -22.18
N TYR A 568 -15.59 -22.92 -22.14
CA TYR A 568 -17.03 -23.04 -21.95
C TYR A 568 -17.40 -24.28 -21.13
N ALA A 569 -18.08 -24.06 -20.01
CA ALA A 569 -18.63 -25.12 -19.16
C ALA A 569 -20.04 -25.49 -19.64
N SER A 570 -20.15 -26.53 -20.46
CA SER A 570 -21.44 -27.03 -20.95
C SER A 570 -22.23 -27.77 -19.86
N SER A 571 -23.56 -27.80 -20.01
CA SER A 571 -24.48 -28.41 -19.04
C SER A 571 -24.44 -29.94 -18.94
N GLY A 572 -24.97 -30.47 -17.82
CA GLY A 572 -25.17 -31.92 -17.61
C GLY A 572 -23.89 -32.72 -17.30
N ASP A 573 -23.76 -33.95 -17.83
CA ASP A 573 -22.63 -34.84 -17.52
C ASP A 573 -21.26 -34.25 -17.94
N SER A 574 -21.24 -33.36 -18.94
CA SER A 574 -20.02 -32.65 -19.36
C SER A 574 -19.55 -31.61 -18.32
N TYR A 575 -20.47 -31.09 -17.51
CA TYR A 575 -20.13 -30.19 -16.40
C TYR A 575 -19.38 -30.93 -15.30
N ALA A 576 -19.79 -32.16 -14.96
CA ALA A 576 -19.08 -32.98 -13.96
C ALA A 576 -17.61 -33.19 -14.35
N LYS A 577 -17.35 -33.50 -15.63
CA LYS A 577 -15.99 -33.62 -16.17
C LYS A 577 -15.22 -32.30 -16.12
N THR A 578 -15.89 -31.17 -16.37
CA THR A 578 -15.29 -29.83 -16.24
C THR A 578 -14.82 -29.58 -14.80
N ILE A 579 -15.62 -29.96 -13.80
CA ILE A 579 -15.27 -29.82 -12.38
C ILE A 579 -14.08 -30.71 -11.98
N GLU A 580 -14.01 -31.94 -12.48
CA GLU A 580 -12.87 -32.82 -12.25
C GLU A 580 -11.57 -32.21 -12.79
N ILE A 581 -11.60 -31.73 -14.05
CA ILE A 581 -10.45 -31.05 -14.67
C ILE A 581 -10.01 -29.84 -13.84
N LEU A 582 -10.95 -29.01 -13.38
CA LEU A 582 -10.63 -27.81 -12.59
C LEU A 582 -10.08 -28.17 -11.19
N LYS A 583 -10.58 -29.23 -10.57
CA LYS A 583 -10.05 -29.74 -9.30
C LYS A 583 -8.61 -30.21 -9.47
N ASP A 584 -8.32 -30.93 -10.54
CA ASP A 584 -7.00 -31.51 -10.78
C ASP A 584 -5.97 -30.43 -11.18
N LEU A 585 -6.34 -29.47 -12.03
CA LEU A 585 -5.42 -28.44 -12.52
C LEU A 585 -5.19 -27.31 -11.51
N ILE A 586 -6.24 -26.83 -10.85
CA ILE A 586 -6.17 -25.60 -10.03
C ILE A 586 -6.74 -25.76 -8.62
N GLY A 587 -7.13 -26.98 -8.22
CA GLY A 587 -7.64 -27.25 -6.88
C GLY A 587 -9.00 -26.61 -6.57
N SER A 588 -9.75 -26.14 -7.58
CA SER A 588 -10.98 -25.36 -7.38
C SER A 588 -12.18 -25.98 -8.07
N LYS A 589 -13.19 -26.38 -7.29
CA LYS A 589 -14.48 -26.88 -7.82
C LYS A 589 -15.49 -25.76 -8.14
N THR A 590 -15.22 -24.50 -7.76
CA THR A 590 -16.17 -23.38 -7.87
C THR A 590 -15.70 -22.30 -8.84
N PHE A 591 -14.77 -22.65 -9.72
CA PHE A 591 -14.11 -21.73 -10.64
C PHE A 591 -15.03 -21.26 -11.78
N LEU A 592 -15.77 -22.20 -12.39
CA LEU A 592 -16.71 -21.98 -13.49
C LEU A 592 -18.07 -22.54 -13.10
N ASP A 593 -19.14 -21.77 -13.33
CA ASP A 593 -20.51 -22.26 -13.15
C ASP A 593 -21.01 -22.97 -14.43
N GLU A 594 -22.06 -23.77 -14.29
CA GLU A 594 -22.72 -24.42 -15.42
C GLU A 594 -23.26 -23.37 -16.42
N GLY A 595 -22.92 -23.55 -17.70
CA GLY A 595 -23.28 -22.62 -18.77
C GLY A 595 -22.34 -21.41 -18.91
N GLU A 596 -21.35 -21.26 -18.03
CA GLU A 596 -20.43 -20.12 -18.04
C GLU A 596 -19.38 -20.23 -19.18
N ALA A 597 -19.16 -19.11 -19.87
CA ALA A 597 -18.16 -18.97 -20.93
C ALA A 597 -17.27 -17.75 -20.65
N LEU A 598 -15.94 -17.93 -20.69
CA LEU A 598 -14.97 -16.89 -20.32
C LEU A 598 -14.04 -16.55 -21.49
N CYS A 599 -13.86 -15.25 -21.77
CA CYS A 599 -12.80 -14.74 -22.64
C CYS A 599 -11.44 -14.75 -21.92
N PRO A 600 -10.31 -14.46 -22.61
CA PRO A 600 -8.98 -14.42 -22.01
C PRO A 600 -8.89 -13.55 -20.74
N ILE A 601 -9.47 -12.35 -20.77
CA ILE A 601 -9.44 -11.41 -19.64
C ILE A 601 -10.19 -11.97 -18.43
N CYS A 602 -11.44 -12.39 -18.63
CA CYS A 602 -12.28 -12.88 -17.54
C CYS A 602 -11.76 -14.20 -16.97
N LEU A 603 -11.15 -15.05 -17.80
CA LEU A 603 -10.47 -16.26 -17.35
C LEU A 603 -9.27 -15.93 -16.46
N PHE A 604 -8.44 -14.97 -16.88
CA PHE A 604 -7.29 -14.51 -16.09
C PHE A 604 -7.71 -13.91 -14.74
N LYS A 605 -8.71 -13.01 -14.73
CA LYS A 605 -9.27 -12.47 -13.47
C LYS A 605 -9.79 -13.58 -12.56
N ARG A 606 -10.47 -14.59 -13.11
CA ARG A 606 -10.97 -15.71 -12.34
C ARG A 606 -9.84 -16.52 -11.71
N LEU A 607 -8.74 -16.71 -12.45
CA LEU A 607 -7.55 -17.40 -11.95
C LEU A 607 -6.92 -16.65 -10.78
N ILE A 608 -6.78 -15.33 -10.87
CA ILE A 608 -6.30 -14.48 -9.77
C ILE A 608 -7.19 -14.62 -8.53
N ALA A 609 -8.51 -14.78 -8.70
CA ALA A 609 -9.44 -14.95 -7.59
C ALA A 609 -9.31 -16.29 -6.83
N VAL A 610 -8.46 -17.22 -7.29
CA VAL A 610 -8.15 -18.46 -6.58
C VAL A 610 -6.99 -18.21 -5.62
N THR A 611 -7.19 -18.54 -4.34
CA THR A 611 -6.25 -18.24 -3.23
C THR A 611 -4.79 -18.53 -3.56
N LYS A 612 -4.47 -19.73 -4.05
CA LYS A 612 -3.11 -20.13 -4.43
C LYS A 612 -2.46 -19.12 -5.40
N TYR A 613 -3.20 -18.70 -6.42
CA TYR A 613 -2.69 -17.79 -7.44
C TYR A 613 -2.64 -16.34 -6.96
N ALA A 614 -3.58 -15.94 -6.11
CA ALA A 614 -3.54 -14.63 -5.45
C ALA A 614 -2.28 -14.48 -4.57
N GLU A 615 -1.92 -15.51 -3.82
CA GLU A 615 -0.72 -15.56 -2.97
C GLU A 615 0.56 -15.52 -3.81
N ILE A 616 0.64 -16.31 -4.89
CA ILE A 616 1.76 -16.26 -5.85
C ILE A 616 1.92 -14.85 -6.42
N LEU A 617 0.81 -14.24 -6.82
CA LEU A 617 0.80 -12.91 -7.41
C LEU A 617 1.29 -11.85 -6.42
N ALA A 618 0.83 -11.92 -5.17
CA ALA A 618 1.23 -11.00 -4.12
C ALA A 618 2.70 -11.15 -3.74
N ALA A 619 3.23 -12.38 -3.71
CA ALA A 619 4.64 -12.59 -3.49
C ALA A 619 5.51 -11.97 -4.58
N HIS A 620 5.06 -12.07 -5.82
CA HIS A 620 5.77 -11.50 -6.97
C HIS A 620 5.70 -9.97 -6.99
N LEU A 621 4.50 -9.39 -6.85
CA LEU A 621 4.29 -7.94 -6.99
C LEU A 621 4.65 -7.15 -5.72
N ILE A 622 4.34 -7.69 -4.54
CA ILE A 622 4.49 -7.01 -3.24
C ILE A 622 5.73 -7.52 -2.51
N GLY A 623 5.81 -8.83 -2.29
CA GLY A 623 6.91 -9.51 -1.62
C GLY A 623 6.48 -10.78 -0.88
N GLN A 624 7.42 -11.70 -0.62
CA GLN A 624 7.16 -13.05 -0.09
C GLN A 624 6.42 -13.11 1.25
N TYR A 625 6.43 -12.01 2.02
CA TYR A 625 5.68 -11.90 3.28
C TYR A 625 4.20 -12.28 3.16
N THR A 626 3.60 -11.93 2.03
CA THR A 626 2.17 -12.11 1.76
C THR A 626 1.77 -13.59 1.74
N ILE A 627 2.67 -14.50 1.34
CA ILE A 627 2.48 -15.96 1.41
C ILE A 627 2.53 -16.46 2.86
N GLU A 628 3.51 -16.00 3.64
CA GLU A 628 3.75 -16.52 4.99
C GLU A 628 2.62 -16.24 5.99
N THR A 629 1.81 -15.21 5.72
CA THR A 629 0.74 -14.76 6.62
C THR A 629 -0.65 -15.19 6.20
N ALA A 630 -0.79 -15.86 5.05
CA ALA A 630 -2.10 -16.17 4.46
C ALA A 630 -3.02 -14.93 4.38
N SER A 631 -2.45 -13.72 4.25
CA SER A 631 -3.19 -12.45 4.27
C SER A 631 -4.28 -12.39 3.19
N ILE A 632 -4.10 -13.15 2.09
CA ILE A 632 -5.02 -13.20 0.95
C ILE A 632 -5.91 -14.46 0.98
N SER A 633 -5.78 -15.32 1.99
CA SER A 633 -6.50 -16.60 2.07
C SER A 633 -7.96 -16.49 2.49
N GLY A 634 -8.44 -15.29 2.79
CA GLY A 634 -9.85 -15.03 3.04
C GLY A 634 -10.66 -15.22 1.75
N GLY A 635 -11.56 -16.21 1.73
CA GLY A 635 -12.48 -16.38 0.60
C GLY A 635 -13.28 -15.09 0.37
N VAL A 636 -13.33 -14.62 -0.88
CA VAL A 636 -14.13 -13.44 -1.22
C VAL A 636 -15.61 -13.78 -1.09
N LEU A 637 -16.30 -13.09 -0.17
CA LEU A 637 -17.74 -13.27 0.06
C LEU A 637 -18.53 -12.99 -1.21
N SER A 638 -19.46 -13.87 -1.53
CA SER A 638 -20.43 -13.71 -2.62
C SER A 638 -21.55 -12.74 -2.24
N THR A 639 -22.34 -12.31 -3.23
CA THR A 639 -23.54 -11.50 -2.99
C THR A 639 -24.56 -12.24 -2.12
N SER A 640 -24.66 -13.58 -2.24
CA SER A 640 -25.50 -14.40 -1.37
C SER A 640 -25.00 -14.44 0.07
N ASP A 641 -23.67 -14.51 0.28
CA ASP A 641 -23.11 -14.50 1.63
C ASP A 641 -23.41 -13.17 2.33
N VAL A 642 -23.26 -12.06 1.61
CA VAL A 642 -23.59 -10.73 2.12
C VAL A 642 -25.09 -10.59 2.39
N ALA A 643 -25.95 -11.07 1.49
CA ALA A 643 -27.40 -11.03 1.65
C ALA A 643 -27.90 -11.83 2.87
N ASN A 644 -27.19 -12.91 3.22
CA ASN A 644 -27.50 -13.78 4.36
C ASN A 644 -26.74 -13.42 5.64
N SER A 645 -25.94 -12.34 5.65
CA SER A 645 -25.11 -11.94 6.79
C SER A 645 -25.91 -11.76 8.09
N TRP A 646 -27.09 -11.14 8.03
CA TRP A 646 -27.98 -10.95 9.18
C TRP A 646 -28.45 -12.29 9.78
N TRP A 647 -28.71 -13.28 8.92
CA TRP A 647 -29.08 -14.63 9.37
C TRP A 647 -27.91 -15.28 10.09
N TYR A 648 -26.69 -15.21 9.52
CA TYR A 648 -25.49 -15.72 10.19
C TYR A 648 -25.22 -15.06 11.55
N LEU A 649 -25.47 -13.76 11.67
CA LEU A 649 -25.30 -13.00 12.92
C LEU A 649 -26.40 -13.27 13.95
N SER A 650 -27.55 -13.76 13.52
CA SER A 650 -28.67 -14.12 14.41
C SER A 650 -28.54 -15.50 15.03
N LEU A 651 -27.60 -16.32 14.55
CA LEU A 651 -27.33 -17.66 15.06
C LEU A 651 -26.38 -17.60 16.26
N GLU A 652 -26.65 -18.39 17.30
CA GLU A 652 -25.70 -18.54 18.39
C GLU A 652 -24.38 -19.15 17.87
N PRO A 653 -23.20 -18.76 18.40
CA PRO A 653 -21.91 -19.27 17.90
C PRO A 653 -21.81 -20.81 17.87
N GLU A 654 -22.48 -21.49 18.78
CA GLU A 654 -22.57 -22.96 18.82
C GLU A 654 -23.55 -23.55 17.80
N GLU A 655 -24.56 -22.80 17.37
CA GLU A 655 -25.43 -23.18 16.25
C GLU A 655 -24.71 -23.00 14.92
N VAL A 656 -23.93 -21.92 14.74
CA VAL A 656 -23.08 -21.73 13.55
C VAL A 656 -22.08 -22.89 13.42
N LYS A 657 -21.38 -23.27 14.49
CA LYS A 657 -20.47 -24.42 14.48
C LYS A 657 -21.18 -25.74 14.18
N ARG A 658 -22.42 -25.93 14.67
CA ARG A 658 -23.25 -27.10 14.36
C ARG A 658 -23.68 -27.12 12.89
N ILE A 659 -24.14 -26.00 12.34
CA ILE A 659 -24.56 -25.86 10.94
C ILE A 659 -23.39 -26.12 10.00
N LEU A 660 -22.21 -25.54 10.27
CA LEU A 660 -21.00 -25.79 9.48
C LEU A 660 -20.57 -27.26 9.51
N LYS A 661 -20.72 -27.95 10.66
CA LYS A 661 -20.53 -29.41 10.76
C LYS A 661 -21.56 -30.18 9.95
N VAL A 662 -22.84 -29.79 10.01
CA VAL A 662 -23.93 -30.43 9.25
C VAL A 662 -23.76 -30.23 7.74
N GLU A 663 -23.30 -29.06 7.28
CA GLU A 663 -22.96 -28.82 5.87
C GLU A 663 -21.76 -29.64 5.41
N ALA A 664 -20.73 -29.82 6.26
CA ALA A 664 -19.61 -30.69 5.96
C ALA A 664 -20.07 -32.16 5.81
N ILE A 665 -20.91 -32.64 6.74
CA ILE A 665 -21.50 -33.99 6.69
C ILE A 665 -22.43 -34.13 5.48
N ARG A 666 -23.26 -33.12 5.16
CA ARG A 666 -24.15 -33.14 4.00
C ARG A 666 -23.36 -33.22 2.68
N ARG A 667 -22.22 -32.52 2.58
CA ARG A 667 -21.32 -32.63 1.42
C ARG A 667 -20.70 -34.01 1.29
N GLU A 668 -20.32 -34.64 2.40
CA GLU A 668 -19.83 -36.02 2.41
C GLU A 668 -20.94 -37.00 1.98
N VAL A 669 -22.16 -36.82 2.48
CA VAL A 669 -23.34 -37.62 2.09
C VAL A 669 -23.68 -37.44 0.61
N GLU A 670 -23.64 -36.22 0.07
CA GLU A 670 -23.88 -35.96 -1.37
C GLU A 670 -22.77 -36.55 -2.26
N GLU A 671 -21.52 -36.63 -1.81
CA GLU A 671 -20.45 -37.33 -2.53
C GLU A 671 -20.64 -38.87 -2.48
N VAL A 672 -21.11 -39.41 -1.36
CA VAL A 672 -21.46 -40.84 -1.22
C VAL A 672 -22.68 -41.20 -2.09
N GLU A 673 -23.72 -40.37 -2.12
CA GLU A 673 -24.89 -40.58 -2.98
C GLU A 673 -24.53 -40.52 -4.48
N LYS A 674 -23.59 -39.65 -4.87
CA LYS A 674 -23.08 -39.60 -6.25
C LYS A 674 -22.26 -40.83 -6.63
N ALA A 675 -21.52 -41.41 -5.67
CA ALA A 675 -20.77 -42.64 -5.88
C ALA A 675 -21.70 -43.87 -6.06
N VAL A 676 -22.90 -43.84 -5.50
CA VAL A 676 -23.89 -44.93 -5.58
C VAL A 676 -24.95 -44.64 -6.66
N ARG A 677 -24.55 -44.51 -7.93
CA ARG A 677 -25.51 -44.46 -9.05
C ARG A 677 -25.88 -45.87 -9.55
N LYS A 678 -26.98 -46.43 -9.01
CA LYS A 678 -28.11 -47.10 -9.72
C LYS A 678 -29.19 -47.60 -8.72
N PRO A 679 -30.47 -47.72 -9.12
CA PRO A 679 -31.58 -47.07 -8.43
C PRO A 679 -32.33 -47.96 -7.43
N LYS A 680 -32.84 -47.33 -6.34
CA LYS A 680 -34.21 -47.49 -5.80
C LYS A 680 -34.43 -46.46 -4.66
N PRO A 681 -35.32 -45.45 -4.79
CA PRO A 681 -35.21 -44.22 -3.99
C PRO A 681 -35.81 -44.23 -2.57
N TYR A 682 -36.30 -45.35 -2.02
CA TYR A 682 -37.17 -45.26 -0.82
C TYR A 682 -36.85 -46.16 0.37
N ARG A 683 -35.91 -47.12 0.28
CA ARG A 683 -35.65 -48.07 1.39
C ARG A 683 -34.35 -47.86 2.16
N ALA A 684 -33.40 -47.10 1.63
CA ALA A 684 -32.12 -46.85 2.31
C ALA A 684 -32.26 -45.78 3.40
N TYR A 685 -33.11 -44.77 3.19
CA TYR A 685 -33.29 -43.66 4.13
C TYR A 685 -34.03 -44.11 5.42
N GLU A 686 -35.05 -44.97 5.30
CA GLU A 686 -35.71 -45.58 6.47
C GLU A 686 -34.77 -46.47 7.28
N LEU A 687 -33.81 -47.14 6.65
CA LEU A 687 -32.89 -48.02 7.37
C LEU A 687 -31.90 -47.21 8.22
N VAL A 688 -31.38 -46.09 7.70
CA VAL A 688 -30.44 -45.20 8.40
C VAL A 688 -31.14 -44.44 9.53
N VAL A 689 -32.36 -43.94 9.29
CA VAL A 689 -33.16 -43.27 10.34
C VAL A 689 -33.51 -44.24 11.48
N ASN A 690 -33.76 -45.52 11.17
CA ASN A 690 -34.07 -46.54 12.19
C ASN A 690 -32.83 -47.13 12.91
N THR A 691 -31.61 -46.90 12.44
CA THR A 691 -30.38 -47.47 13.07
C THR A 691 -29.52 -46.46 13.81
N VAL A 692 -29.74 -45.15 13.67
CA VAL A 692 -28.82 -44.11 14.19
C VAL A 692 -29.48 -43.13 15.17
N ILE A 693 -30.80 -43.15 15.34
CA ILE A 693 -31.51 -42.17 16.17
C ILE A 693 -32.04 -42.84 17.44
N GLU A 694 -31.50 -42.45 18.60
CA GLU A 694 -32.03 -42.80 19.93
C GLU A 694 -33.48 -42.30 20.09
N ASP A 695 -34.29 -43.07 20.83
CA ASP A 695 -35.75 -42.95 20.94
C ASP A 695 -36.28 -41.52 21.29
N ASP A 696 -35.47 -40.70 21.97
CA ASP A 696 -35.84 -39.33 22.38
C ASP A 696 -36.03 -38.35 21.21
N TYR A 697 -35.33 -38.55 20.08
CA TYR A 697 -35.46 -37.67 18.91
C TYR A 697 -36.66 -38.01 18.02
N ARG A 698 -37.16 -39.25 18.10
CA ARG A 698 -38.33 -39.69 17.34
C ARG A 698 -39.59 -39.01 17.85
N GLU A 699 -39.70 -38.83 19.16
CA GLU A 699 -40.83 -38.13 19.77
C GLU A 699 -40.77 -36.62 19.48
N LEU A 700 -39.58 -36.01 19.50
CA LEU A 700 -39.41 -34.58 19.20
C LEU A 700 -39.69 -34.27 17.72
N TYR A 701 -39.19 -35.11 16.80
CA TYR A 701 -39.45 -34.97 15.36
C TYR A 701 -40.93 -35.20 15.03
N MET A 702 -41.57 -36.21 15.63
CA MET A 702 -43.01 -36.43 15.43
C MET A 702 -43.84 -35.32 16.06
N LYS A 703 -43.44 -34.76 17.21
CA LYS A 703 -44.09 -33.56 17.79
C LYS A 703 -43.94 -32.35 16.89
N LEU A 704 -42.74 -32.07 16.35
CA LEU A 704 -42.51 -30.98 15.40
C LEU A 704 -43.27 -31.17 14.09
N TYR A 705 -43.26 -32.38 13.52
CA TYR A 705 -43.97 -32.69 12.29
C TYR A 705 -45.48 -32.60 12.48
N THR A 706 -46.01 -33.02 13.64
CA THR A 706 -47.43 -32.87 13.99
C THR A 706 -47.79 -31.40 14.28
N LEU A 707 -46.86 -30.61 14.83
CA LEU A 707 -47.03 -29.18 15.06
C LEU A 707 -47.06 -28.41 13.72
N VAL A 708 -46.13 -28.70 12.82
CA VAL A 708 -46.02 -28.07 11.49
C VAL A 708 -47.16 -28.50 10.57
N SER A 709 -47.62 -29.75 10.63
CA SER A 709 -48.74 -30.24 9.81
C SER A 709 -50.12 -29.82 10.30
N ARG A 710 -50.25 -29.30 11.52
CA ARG A 710 -51.52 -28.78 12.08
C ARG A 710 -51.70 -27.28 11.94
N ILE A 711 -50.69 -26.56 11.51
CA ILE A 711 -50.83 -25.13 11.23
C ILE A 711 -51.41 -25.02 9.82
N SER A 712 -52.74 -24.88 9.72
CA SER A 712 -53.35 -24.49 8.45
C SER A 712 -52.84 -23.09 8.08
N THR A 713 -52.65 -22.86 6.79
CA THR A 713 -52.22 -21.57 6.21
C THR A 713 -53.07 -20.39 6.72
N GLU A 714 -54.33 -20.65 7.05
CA GLU A 714 -55.28 -19.67 7.63
C GLU A 714 -54.95 -19.26 9.08
N ALA A 715 -54.35 -20.14 9.89
CA ALA A 715 -53.93 -19.81 11.25
C ALA A 715 -52.67 -18.93 11.29
N LEU A 716 -51.76 -19.12 10.33
CA LEU A 716 -50.57 -18.28 10.14
C LEU A 716 -50.93 -16.86 9.67
N GLU A 717 -51.95 -16.72 8.83
CA GLU A 717 -52.44 -15.40 8.39
C GLU A 717 -52.98 -14.57 9.56
N GLN A 718 -53.65 -15.18 10.54
CA GLN A 718 -54.22 -14.46 11.68
C GLN A 718 -53.19 -13.97 12.70
N LEU A 719 -51.99 -14.58 12.74
CA LEU A 719 -50.90 -14.21 13.65
C LEU A 719 -50.06 -13.03 13.17
N LEU A 720 -50.21 -12.60 11.91
CA LEU A 720 -49.48 -11.47 11.34
C LEU A 720 -50.21 -10.14 11.61
N PRO A 721 -49.51 -9.08 12.06
CA PRO A 721 -50.07 -7.72 12.18
C PRO A 721 -50.69 -7.25 10.85
N GLU A 722 -51.83 -6.55 10.94
CA GLU A 722 -52.69 -6.23 9.78
C GLU A 722 -51.98 -5.33 8.73
N ASP A 723 -51.01 -4.54 9.17
CA ASP A 723 -50.11 -3.71 8.40
C ASP A 723 -49.07 -4.50 7.59
N VAL A 724 -48.68 -5.68 8.05
CA VAL A 724 -47.77 -6.60 7.34
C VAL A 724 -48.54 -7.37 6.25
N ARG A 725 -49.76 -7.81 6.55
CA ARG A 725 -50.65 -8.52 5.59
C ARG A 725 -50.95 -7.68 4.34
N ARG A 726 -51.13 -6.37 4.47
CA ARG A 726 -51.46 -5.49 3.34
C ARG A 726 -50.29 -5.19 2.40
N ARG A 727 -49.04 -5.32 2.85
CA ARG A 727 -47.87 -4.79 2.10
C ARG A 727 -47.18 -5.81 1.21
N ARG A 728 -47.27 -7.12 1.50
CA ARG A 728 -46.56 -8.17 0.73
C ARG A 728 -47.31 -9.52 0.74
N PRO A 729 -48.21 -9.78 -0.23
CA PRO A 729 -49.00 -11.01 -0.28
C PRO A 729 -48.21 -12.29 -0.60
N ASN A 730 -46.93 -12.20 -0.99
CA ASN A 730 -46.15 -13.36 -1.46
C ASN A 730 -45.10 -13.89 -0.47
N LEU A 731 -45.13 -13.50 0.81
CA LEU A 731 -44.14 -13.95 1.80
C LEU A 731 -44.25 -15.45 2.13
N LEU A 732 -45.43 -16.05 1.94
CA LEU A 732 -45.73 -17.46 2.23
C LEU A 732 -45.10 -18.47 1.25
N TYR A 733 -44.51 -18.01 0.15
CA TYR A 733 -43.78 -18.91 -0.78
C TYR A 733 -42.31 -19.10 -0.37
N TYR A 734 -41.80 -18.29 0.56
CA TYR A 734 -40.39 -18.29 0.99
C TYR A 734 -40.18 -18.80 2.44
N ALA A 735 -41.24 -18.97 3.22
CA ALA A 735 -41.23 -19.60 4.54
C ALA A 735 -41.72 -21.05 4.39
#